data_AF-A0A9P9U0I7-F1
#
_entry.id   AF-A0A9P9U0I7-F1
#
_cell.length_a   1.000
_cell.length_b   1.000
_cell.length_c   1.000
_cell.angle_alpha   90.00
_cell.angle_beta   90.00
_cell.angle_gamma   90.00
#
_symmetry.space_group_name_H-M   'P 1'
#
loop_
_entity.id
_entity.type
_entity.pdbx_description
1 polymer ?
#
loop_
_entity_poly.entity_id
_entity_poly.type
_entity_poly.pdbx_seq_one_letter_code
_entity_poly.pdbx_strand_id
1 'polypeptide(L)'
;MSQRLHNTEGWEDDKGQEQSRPAPLQQISAATAMSATRMPAPRFPASPATGSADIETSAGYKISWKQLFNKLIHFFLFEWVCVDNKSPKQVEVGLFLSPPTKFQNKANTYKNLYYNFPISRSHIRLLQLLPSKNKDAAIRCKLFCTPLDSKGTALDSKGTRPYEALSYVWGSEVKPCSISINGYDLPIGENLHAALLHLRDHSIERIIWIDAICINQKDLVERGHQVESMAKIYAKASRVIVWLGEEAAGSDQALEEIRIAAELSTLEERRIAAKLSTGQLNNKSEILTLLERSWFQRIWVLQEVAAARHILIKCGSVEIDGFAFSSGLNALNLFNELRADLRAQILSITYLIKAAIFRPKYATSQTDNFSLDIRPLGELIEMYHTREAKDRRDKVYALLGMSSDNPTAAGLFVDYNISWKQLFNKLIHFLLPKLVSVDLSDDKEIAVIEGKGCILGEVSSVKRNATWEDRQDVSITWSNAPSYICMKEAWGASWTLPTTVKSVQKGDVVCLLQGASRPTILRPYNNHWAVIMITVSTAGDSQATTRDIKRPELLQSITVFPHHFRLEWNWDINPDKQRDRNNHDYFTSILEHSKTELEGCLNAATRIRNVRLVLQEVKQYGVAVKNLREETAVLERALKTMSNLKKTCLDPKDLEKENPKETMVNQLIEDKGQWTLLCLAAENGHEMVV
;
A
#
# COMPACT_ATOMS: atom_id res chain seq x y z
N MET A 1 -37.63 34.44 22.17
CA MET A 1 -37.96 34.87 23.55
C MET A 1 -36.67 34.88 24.35
N SER A 2 -36.28 36.07 24.82
CA SER A 2 -35.22 36.47 25.77
C SER A 2 -33.82 35.83 25.67
N GLN A 3 -32.76 36.51 25.20
CA GLN A 3 -31.98 37.61 25.83
C GLN A 3 -31.54 37.36 27.29
N ARG A 4 -30.21 37.31 27.50
CA ARG A 4 -29.51 37.94 28.62
C ARG A 4 -28.06 38.24 28.26
N LEU A 5 -27.74 39.52 28.29
CA LEU A 5 -26.41 40.15 28.38
C LEU A 5 -26.14 40.45 29.87
N HIS A 6 -24.90 40.31 30.35
CA HIS A 6 -24.11 41.44 30.87
C HIS A 6 -22.69 41.06 31.32
N ASN A 7 -21.79 42.03 31.07
CA ASN A 7 -20.36 42.19 31.38
C ASN A 7 -20.01 42.28 32.87
N THR A 8 -18.70 42.13 33.18
CA THR A 8 -17.74 43.13 33.77
C THR A 8 -16.32 42.51 33.78
N GLU A 9 -15.28 43.09 33.13
CA GLU A 9 -14.25 44.06 33.62
C GLU A 9 -13.49 43.61 34.89
N GLY A 10 -12.17 43.66 35.08
CA GLY A 10 -10.99 44.21 34.38
C GLY A 10 -9.73 44.12 35.31
N TRP A 11 -8.60 44.76 34.90
CA TRP A 11 -7.28 44.99 35.56
C TRP A 11 -6.17 43.95 35.30
N GLU A 12 -4.88 44.26 35.11
CA GLU A 12 -4.06 45.41 34.65
C GLU A 12 -2.58 44.92 34.65
N ASP A 13 -1.68 45.67 33.99
CA ASP A 13 -0.28 45.39 33.61
C ASP A 13 0.74 45.10 34.74
N ASP A 14 1.87 44.43 34.42
CA ASP A 14 3.20 44.97 34.78
C ASP A 14 4.41 44.44 33.97
N LYS A 15 5.43 45.30 33.85
CA LYS A 15 6.65 45.22 33.01
C LYS A 15 7.91 44.70 33.73
N GLY A 16 8.92 44.27 32.95
CA GLY A 16 10.35 44.12 33.32
C GLY A 16 10.81 42.65 33.29
N GLN A 17 11.97 42.23 32.77
CA GLN A 17 13.32 42.81 32.73
C GLN A 17 14.22 42.20 31.63
N GLU A 18 15.27 42.95 31.31
CA GLU A 18 16.44 42.68 30.46
C GLU A 18 17.42 41.58 30.97
N GLN A 19 18.41 41.31 30.10
CA GLN A 19 19.75 40.70 30.30
C GLN A 19 19.89 39.26 29.77
N SER A 20 20.98 38.84 29.10
CA SER A 20 22.21 39.46 28.63
C SER A 20 22.90 38.47 27.66
N ARG A 21 23.64 38.98 26.67
CA ARG A 21 24.68 38.23 25.92
C ARG A 21 26.00 38.31 26.70
N PRO A 22 26.96 37.43 26.40
CA PRO A 22 28.27 37.94 26.01
C PRO A 22 28.97 37.17 24.87
N ALA A 23 29.83 37.90 24.16
CA ALA A 23 31.01 37.43 23.42
C ALA A 23 32.26 38.10 24.10
N PRO A 24 33.53 38.08 23.61
CA PRO A 24 34.18 37.37 22.49
C PRO A 24 35.64 36.87 22.82
N LEU A 25 36.46 36.64 21.76
CA LEU A 25 37.96 36.52 21.66
C LEU A 25 38.47 35.06 21.52
N GLN A 26 39.43 34.68 20.65
CA GLN A 26 40.62 35.39 20.14
C GLN A 26 41.21 34.68 18.89
N GLN A 27 41.83 35.44 17.96
CA GLN A 27 42.74 34.96 16.90
C GLN A 27 44.17 34.75 17.45
N ILE A 28 45.03 33.95 16.77
CA ILE A 28 46.43 34.27 16.36
C ILE A 28 47.09 33.12 15.55
N SER A 29 47.73 33.53 14.43
CA SER A 29 48.83 33.03 13.55
C SER A 29 49.17 31.52 13.44
N ALA A 30 49.22 30.90 12.26
CA ALA A 30 50.17 31.03 11.12
C ALA A 30 51.58 30.45 11.37
N ALA A 31 51.96 29.41 10.60
CA ALA A 31 53.32 29.14 10.15
C ALA A 31 53.35 28.12 8.98
N THR A 32 54.22 28.43 8.03
CA THR A 32 54.45 27.82 6.71
C THR A 32 55.72 26.98 6.76
N ALA A 33 55.80 25.84 6.07
CA ALA A 33 57.01 25.42 5.32
C ALA A 33 56.82 24.12 4.50
N MET A 34 57.40 24.16 3.29
CA MET A 34 57.50 23.19 2.21
C MET A 34 58.43 21.98 2.48
N SER A 35 58.24 20.89 1.72
CA SER A 35 59.27 20.16 0.90
C SER A 35 58.76 18.75 0.55
N ALA A 36 58.29 18.44 -0.67
CA ALA A 36 59.03 18.04 -1.87
C ALA A 36 59.77 16.68 -1.80
N THR A 37 59.29 15.63 -2.48
CA THR A 37 60.10 14.77 -3.40
C THR A 37 59.29 13.74 -4.24
N ARG A 38 59.43 13.89 -5.57
CA ARG A 38 59.42 12.97 -6.74
C ARG A 38 59.07 11.46 -6.66
N MET A 39 58.13 11.06 -7.55
CA MET A 39 58.12 10.00 -8.62
C MET A 39 58.33 8.49 -8.25
N PRO A 40 57.84 7.49 -9.05
CA PRO A 40 57.57 7.52 -10.50
C PRO A 40 56.25 6.87 -11.00
N ALA A 41 55.94 7.17 -12.27
CA ALA A 41 54.91 6.51 -13.08
C ALA A 41 55.39 5.16 -13.65
N PRO A 42 54.50 4.17 -13.85
CA PRO A 42 54.70 3.10 -14.81
C PRO A 42 54.02 3.39 -16.15
N ARG A 43 54.76 3.04 -17.20
CA ARG A 43 54.52 3.20 -18.63
C ARG A 43 53.26 2.48 -19.13
N PHE A 44 52.50 3.15 -19.99
CA PHE A 44 51.58 2.50 -20.93
C PHE A 44 52.36 1.92 -22.10
N PRO A 45 52.13 0.66 -22.52
CA PRO A 45 52.59 0.20 -23.81
C PRO A 45 51.66 0.66 -24.93
N ALA A 46 52.28 0.87 -26.07
CA ALA A 46 51.78 1.48 -27.29
C ALA A 46 50.63 0.71 -27.96
N SER A 47 49.82 1.49 -28.69
CA SER A 47 48.82 1.04 -29.66
C SER A 47 49.41 0.16 -30.76
N PRO A 48 48.66 -0.85 -31.22
CA PRO A 48 48.75 -1.28 -32.60
C PRO A 48 47.47 -0.93 -33.38
N ALA A 49 47.71 -0.25 -34.50
CA ALA A 49 47.13 -0.45 -35.82
C ALA A 49 45.62 -0.72 -35.97
N THR A 50 45.01 0.19 -36.73
CA THR A 50 43.85 0.02 -37.61
C THR A 50 43.66 -1.40 -38.15
N GLY A 51 42.58 -2.06 -37.72
CA GLY A 51 42.05 -3.27 -38.32
C GLY A 51 40.56 -3.36 -38.01
N SER A 52 39.71 -3.29 -39.03
CA SER A 52 38.28 -3.58 -38.93
C SER A 52 38.09 -5.05 -38.55
N ALA A 53 37.52 -5.32 -37.38
CA ALA A 53 37.13 -6.66 -36.98
C ALA A 53 35.62 -6.69 -36.67
N ASP A 54 34.85 -7.18 -37.62
CA ASP A 54 33.47 -7.64 -37.39
C ASP A 54 33.56 -8.97 -36.62
N ILE A 55 32.81 -9.10 -35.51
CA ILE A 55 32.67 -10.38 -34.78
C ILE A 55 31.34 -10.99 -35.21
N GLU A 56 31.40 -12.13 -35.90
CA GLU A 56 30.23 -12.98 -36.17
C GLU A 56 29.89 -13.81 -34.93
N THR A 57 28.64 -13.69 -34.47
CA THR A 57 28.08 -14.62 -33.49
C THR A 57 27.60 -15.88 -34.21
N SER A 58 27.59 -17.03 -33.53
CA SER A 58 27.19 -18.34 -34.08
C SER A 58 25.73 -18.46 -34.54
N ALA A 59 25.00 -17.34 -34.63
CA ALA A 59 23.65 -17.21 -35.14
C ALA A 59 23.52 -16.17 -36.29
N GLY A 60 24.63 -15.67 -36.86
CA GLY A 60 24.62 -14.93 -38.14
C GLY A 60 24.16 -13.45 -38.09
N TYR A 61 24.10 -12.81 -36.93
CA TYR A 61 23.75 -11.39 -36.84
C TYR A 61 24.99 -10.48 -36.85
N LYS A 62 25.11 -9.62 -37.87
CA LYS A 62 26.11 -8.54 -37.95
C LYS A 62 25.62 -7.29 -37.21
N ILE A 63 26.28 -6.92 -36.11
CA ILE A 63 25.96 -5.70 -35.35
C ILE A 63 27.06 -4.67 -35.62
N SER A 64 26.69 -3.54 -36.23
CA SER A 64 27.61 -2.43 -36.47
C SER A 64 27.92 -1.69 -35.16
N TRP A 65 29.20 -1.50 -34.83
CA TRP A 65 29.67 -0.69 -33.70
C TRP A 65 29.04 0.71 -33.66
N LYS A 66 28.68 1.27 -34.81
CA LYS A 66 28.01 2.58 -34.92
C LYS A 66 26.60 2.58 -34.31
N GLN A 67 25.89 1.45 -34.36
CA GLN A 67 24.56 1.29 -33.76
C GLN A 67 24.64 1.06 -32.24
N LEU A 68 25.66 0.34 -31.78
CA LEU A 68 25.89 0.10 -30.35
C LEU A 68 26.32 1.38 -29.63
N PHE A 69 27.18 2.19 -30.27
CA PHE A 69 27.62 3.48 -29.74
C PHE A 69 26.47 4.50 -29.65
N ASN A 70 25.58 4.54 -30.65
CA ASN A 70 24.39 5.40 -30.61
C ASN A 70 23.36 4.96 -29.55
N LYS A 71 23.24 3.66 -29.27
CA LYS A 71 22.39 3.15 -28.17
C LYS A 71 22.97 3.46 -26.79
N LEU A 72 24.29 3.40 -26.63
CA LEU A 72 24.97 3.76 -25.39
C LEU A 72 24.90 5.26 -25.10
N ILE A 73 24.98 6.14 -26.11
CA ILE A 73 24.77 7.58 -25.94
C ILE A 73 23.33 7.89 -25.47
N HIS A 74 22.34 7.16 -25.97
CA HIS A 74 20.94 7.29 -25.51
C HIS A 74 20.73 6.80 -24.07
N PHE A 75 21.53 5.85 -23.60
CA PHE A 75 21.49 5.34 -22.23
C PHE A 75 22.15 6.33 -21.25
N PHE A 76 23.27 6.95 -21.63
CA PHE A 76 24.01 7.90 -20.77
C PHE A 76 23.45 9.33 -20.75
N LEU A 77 22.68 9.77 -21.76
CA LEU A 77 22.04 11.10 -21.77
C LEU A 77 20.74 11.19 -20.96
N PHE A 78 20.21 10.09 -20.42
CA PHE A 78 18.99 10.09 -19.62
C PHE A 78 19.25 10.13 -18.10
N GLU A 79 20.51 9.98 -17.64
CA GLU A 79 20.88 9.97 -16.21
C GLU A 79 21.63 11.22 -15.72
N TRP A 80 21.69 12.32 -16.50
CA TRP A 80 22.36 13.55 -16.07
C TRP A 80 21.48 14.80 -16.17
N VAL A 81 20.41 14.82 -15.38
CA VAL A 81 19.79 16.07 -14.90
C VAL A 81 19.32 15.85 -13.46
N CYS A 82 20.17 16.23 -12.50
CA CYS A 82 19.88 16.78 -11.16
C CYS A 82 20.95 16.40 -10.14
N VAL A 83 22.14 17.04 -10.18
CA VAL A 83 22.95 17.31 -8.98
C VAL A 83 23.72 18.63 -9.17
N ASP A 84 23.55 19.51 -8.19
CA ASP A 84 24.34 20.68 -7.76
C ASP A 84 24.31 22.04 -8.48
N ASN A 85 23.75 23.00 -7.72
CA ASN A 85 24.03 24.42 -7.72
C ASN A 85 25.52 24.68 -7.42
N LYS A 86 26.28 25.17 -8.41
CA LYS A 86 27.28 26.25 -8.30
C LYS A 86 27.75 26.65 -9.70
N SER A 87 27.75 27.95 -9.97
CA SER A 87 28.18 28.60 -11.21
C SER A 87 29.50 28.06 -11.79
N PRO A 88 29.58 27.79 -13.11
CA PRO A 88 30.86 27.74 -13.81
C PRO A 88 30.98 28.85 -14.86
N LYS A 89 32.18 29.44 -14.89
CA LYS A 89 32.66 30.34 -15.94
C LYS A 89 32.65 29.62 -17.29
N GLN A 90 32.34 30.39 -18.33
CA GLN A 90 32.37 29.99 -19.73
C GLN A 90 33.68 29.31 -20.11
N VAL A 91 33.57 28.11 -20.69
CA VAL A 91 34.52 27.58 -21.67
C VAL A 91 33.68 27.03 -22.81
N GLU A 92 33.65 27.75 -23.93
CA GLU A 92 33.07 27.30 -25.19
C GLU A 92 33.89 26.15 -25.77
N VAL A 93 33.28 24.99 -25.96
CA VAL A 93 33.71 24.00 -26.95
C VAL A 93 32.47 23.64 -27.76
N GLY A 94 32.41 24.18 -28.98
CA GLY A 94 31.29 24.03 -29.89
C GLY A 94 31.16 22.61 -30.44
N LEU A 95 30.02 22.00 -30.16
CA LEU A 95 29.43 20.93 -30.98
C LEU A 95 27.92 21.17 -31.01
N PHE A 96 27.49 21.96 -32.00
CA PHE A 96 26.09 22.23 -32.30
C PHE A 96 25.43 20.95 -32.85
N LEU A 97 24.74 20.22 -31.99
CA LEU A 97 23.61 19.38 -32.39
C LEU A 97 22.39 19.88 -31.63
N SER A 98 21.68 20.83 -32.22
CA SER A 98 20.36 21.26 -31.75
C SER A 98 19.41 20.05 -31.74
N PRO A 99 18.62 19.80 -30.67
CA PRO A 99 17.60 18.77 -30.70
C PRO A 99 16.59 19.06 -31.82
N PRO A 100 16.00 18.04 -32.46
CA PRO A 100 15.02 18.27 -33.52
C PRO A 100 13.84 19.12 -33.00
N THR A 101 13.51 20.18 -33.72
CA THR A 101 12.51 21.22 -33.42
C THR A 101 11.13 20.70 -32.99
N LYS A 102 10.75 19.48 -33.41
CA LYS A 102 9.50 18.81 -32.97
C LYS A 102 9.49 18.45 -31.47
N PHE A 103 10.64 18.10 -30.87
CA PHE A 103 10.71 17.77 -29.45
C PHE A 103 10.68 19.02 -28.56
N GLN A 104 11.34 20.10 -28.97
CA GLN A 104 11.28 21.39 -28.28
C GLN A 104 9.87 21.98 -28.31
N ASN A 105 9.18 21.92 -29.45
CA ASN A 105 7.79 22.40 -29.56
C ASN A 105 6.83 21.60 -28.67
N LYS A 106 6.93 20.26 -28.60
CA LYS A 106 6.06 19.44 -27.73
C LYS A 106 6.29 19.67 -26.23
N ALA A 107 7.55 19.79 -25.81
CA ALA A 107 7.88 20.10 -24.42
C ALA A 107 7.36 21.50 -24.03
N ASN A 108 7.48 22.48 -24.94
CA ASN A 108 6.93 23.82 -24.76
C ASN A 108 5.40 23.82 -24.69
N THR A 109 4.69 23.08 -25.54
CA THR A 109 3.22 22.98 -25.51
C THR A 109 2.70 22.46 -24.16
N TYR A 110 3.28 21.37 -23.63
CA TYR A 110 2.88 20.81 -22.34
C TYR A 110 3.19 21.77 -21.18
N LYS A 111 4.39 22.38 -21.18
CA LYS A 111 4.80 23.35 -20.15
C LYS A 111 3.90 24.59 -20.18
N ASN A 112 3.54 25.07 -21.37
CA ASN A 112 2.68 26.23 -21.55
C ASN A 112 1.24 25.97 -21.13
N LEU A 113 0.70 24.75 -21.35
CA LEU A 113 -0.65 24.42 -20.91
C LEU A 113 -0.79 24.61 -19.40
N TYR A 114 0.04 23.95 -18.59
CA TYR A 114 -0.10 24.00 -17.13
C TYR A 114 0.40 25.30 -16.50
N TYR A 115 1.42 25.94 -17.08
CA TYR A 115 1.91 27.25 -16.62
C TYR A 115 0.84 28.34 -16.74
N ASN A 116 -0.01 28.27 -17.75
CA ASN A 116 -1.11 29.23 -17.94
C ASN A 116 -2.31 28.95 -17.01
N PHE A 117 -2.33 27.81 -16.30
CA PHE A 117 -3.39 27.42 -15.37
C PHE A 117 -2.79 26.92 -14.05
N PRO A 118 -2.02 27.72 -13.29
CA PRO A 118 -1.49 27.28 -12.02
C PRO A 118 -2.63 27.04 -11.01
N ILE A 119 -2.51 26.01 -10.18
CA ILE A 119 -3.49 25.70 -9.14
C ILE A 119 -2.84 25.76 -7.76
N SER A 120 -3.56 26.34 -6.80
CA SER A 120 -3.23 26.23 -5.38
C SER A 120 -3.86 24.95 -4.80
N ARG A 121 -3.51 24.60 -3.55
CA ARG A 121 -4.05 23.40 -2.87
C ARG A 121 -5.58 23.35 -2.80
N SER A 122 -6.26 24.50 -2.82
CA SER A 122 -7.72 24.59 -2.74
C SER A 122 -8.42 24.60 -4.10
N HIS A 123 -7.67 24.45 -5.20
CA HIS A 123 -8.20 24.53 -6.57
C HIS A 123 -7.95 23.24 -7.34
N ILE A 124 -8.81 23.01 -8.33
CA ILE A 124 -8.67 21.93 -9.30
C ILE A 124 -8.82 22.48 -10.71
N ARG A 125 -8.24 21.77 -11.68
CA ARG A 125 -8.54 22.00 -13.09
C ARG A 125 -9.69 21.12 -13.54
N LEU A 126 -10.55 21.63 -14.40
CA LEU A 126 -11.62 20.88 -15.05
C LEU A 126 -11.50 21.00 -16.56
N LEU A 127 -11.81 19.89 -17.25
CA LEU A 127 -11.83 19.81 -18.70
C LEU A 127 -13.26 20.03 -19.20
N GLN A 128 -13.46 21.07 -20.01
CA GLN A 128 -14.67 21.31 -20.77
C GLN A 128 -14.54 20.64 -22.13
N LEU A 129 -15.19 19.49 -22.31
CA LEU A 129 -15.27 18.76 -23.57
C LEU A 129 -16.32 19.42 -24.48
N LEU A 130 -15.91 19.92 -25.65
CA LEU A 130 -16.79 20.63 -26.56
C LEU A 130 -17.58 19.66 -27.45
N PRO A 131 -18.85 19.97 -27.75
CA PRO A 131 -19.69 19.13 -28.59
C PRO A 131 -19.26 19.15 -30.05
N SER A 132 -19.66 18.13 -30.81
CA SER A 132 -19.50 18.10 -32.26
C SER A 132 -20.58 17.24 -32.90
N LYS A 133 -21.24 17.75 -33.94
CA LYS A 133 -22.17 16.96 -34.77
C LYS A 133 -21.46 15.86 -35.56
N ASN A 134 -20.20 16.09 -35.93
CA ASN A 134 -19.39 15.10 -36.63
C ASN A 134 -18.60 14.27 -35.59
N LYS A 135 -18.88 12.97 -35.54
CA LYS A 135 -18.22 12.01 -34.64
C LYS A 135 -16.73 11.85 -34.95
N ASP A 136 -16.32 12.09 -36.20
CA ASP A 136 -14.92 11.97 -36.64
C ASP A 136 -14.14 13.27 -36.50
N ALA A 137 -14.81 14.38 -36.13
CA ALA A 137 -14.11 15.64 -35.90
C ALA A 137 -13.12 15.51 -34.73
N ALA A 138 -11.98 16.18 -34.84
CA ALA A 138 -10.99 16.23 -33.77
C ALA A 138 -11.61 16.69 -32.44
N ILE A 139 -11.24 16.02 -31.34
CA ILE A 139 -11.72 16.38 -30.00
C ILE A 139 -11.11 17.74 -29.60
N ARG A 140 -11.99 18.68 -29.27
CA ARG A 140 -11.63 20.02 -28.79
C ARG A 140 -12.12 20.20 -27.37
N CYS A 141 -11.26 20.76 -26.52
CA CYS A 141 -11.55 20.99 -25.12
C CYS A 141 -11.06 22.37 -24.67
N LYS A 142 -11.58 22.82 -23.53
CA LYS A 142 -11.01 23.93 -22.76
C LYS A 142 -10.64 23.47 -21.37
N LEU A 143 -9.52 23.97 -20.84
CA LEU A 143 -9.11 23.71 -19.46
C LEU A 143 -9.28 25.00 -18.65
N PHE A 144 -9.87 24.90 -17.46
CA PHE A 144 -10.05 26.04 -16.56
C PHE A 144 -9.91 25.62 -15.09
N CYS A 145 -9.57 26.57 -14.22
CA CYS A 145 -9.42 26.35 -12.79
C CYS A 145 -10.71 26.70 -12.04
N THR A 146 -11.03 25.96 -10.99
CA THR A 146 -12.13 26.27 -10.07
C THR A 146 -11.72 25.96 -8.63
N PRO A 147 -12.22 26.72 -7.64
CA PRO A 147 -12.12 26.31 -6.24
C PRO A 147 -12.79 24.96 -6.02
N LEU A 148 -12.11 24.08 -5.29
CA LEU A 148 -12.66 22.80 -4.83
C LEU A 148 -13.62 23.04 -3.67
N ASP A 149 -13.35 24.02 -2.82
CA ASP A 149 -14.22 24.44 -1.71
C ASP A 149 -14.95 25.73 -2.03
N SER A 150 -16.28 25.67 -1.98
CA SER A 150 -17.14 26.83 -1.86
C SER A 150 -17.06 27.37 -0.44
N LYS A 151 -15.94 27.99 -0.06
CA LYS A 151 -15.97 28.98 1.02
C LYS A 151 -16.74 30.18 0.45
N GLY A 152 -18.07 30.14 0.57
CA GLY A 152 -18.92 31.26 0.19
C GLY A 152 -18.68 32.43 1.12
N THR A 153 -17.60 33.19 0.90
CA THR A 153 -17.65 34.62 1.20
C THR A 153 -18.57 35.24 0.17
N ALA A 154 -19.54 36.06 0.61
CA ALA A 154 -20.61 36.63 -0.20
C ALA A 154 -20.16 37.44 -1.46
N LEU A 155 -18.85 37.59 -1.69
CA LEU A 155 -18.25 38.22 -2.86
C LEU A 155 -17.97 37.24 -4.03
N ASP A 156 -17.91 35.92 -3.79
CA ASP A 156 -17.60 34.92 -4.82
C ASP A 156 -18.88 34.19 -5.24
N SER A 157 -19.75 34.86 -6.01
CA SER A 157 -21.05 34.34 -6.47
C SER A 157 -20.97 33.15 -7.45
N LYS A 158 -19.81 32.49 -7.59
CA LYS A 158 -19.61 31.31 -8.43
C LYS A 158 -19.17 30.14 -7.55
N GLY A 159 -20.14 29.44 -6.96
CA GLY A 159 -19.88 28.12 -6.37
C GLY A 159 -19.22 27.17 -7.38
N THR A 160 -18.60 26.09 -6.89
CA THR A 160 -17.98 25.07 -7.74
C THR A 160 -18.99 24.58 -8.77
N ARG A 161 -18.68 24.74 -10.07
CA ARG A 161 -19.55 24.25 -11.16
C ARG A 161 -19.71 22.74 -11.06
N PRO A 162 -20.92 22.17 -11.27
CA PRO A 162 -21.08 20.72 -11.34
C PRO A 162 -20.17 20.12 -12.41
N TYR A 163 -19.49 19.04 -12.08
CA TYR A 163 -18.61 18.30 -12.99
C TYR A 163 -18.76 16.80 -12.78
N GLU A 164 -18.49 16.02 -13.83
CA GLU A 164 -18.36 14.57 -13.80
C GLU A 164 -16.90 14.20 -13.54
N ALA A 165 -16.60 13.05 -12.93
CA ALA A 165 -15.23 12.56 -12.82
C ALA A 165 -15.07 11.26 -13.62
N LEU A 166 -13.95 11.12 -14.34
CA LEU A 166 -13.65 9.90 -15.10
C LEU A 166 -12.80 8.95 -14.26
N SER A 167 -13.19 7.68 -14.23
CA SER A 167 -12.46 6.55 -13.66
C SER A 167 -12.16 5.57 -14.79
N TYR A 168 -10.90 5.47 -15.20
CA TYR A 168 -10.50 4.69 -16.38
C TYR A 168 -9.05 4.21 -16.27
N VAL A 169 -8.68 3.16 -17.01
CA VAL A 169 -7.30 2.66 -17.07
C VAL A 169 -6.47 3.49 -18.04
N TRP A 170 -5.33 4.02 -17.61
CA TRP A 170 -4.47 4.83 -18.48
C TRP A 170 -3.92 4.05 -19.68
N GLY A 171 -3.71 2.74 -19.52
CA GLY A 171 -3.22 1.85 -20.57
C GLY A 171 -1.71 2.03 -20.83
N SER A 172 -1.32 1.84 -22.09
CA SER A 172 0.07 1.96 -22.55
C SER A 172 0.64 3.37 -22.30
N GLU A 173 1.95 3.46 -22.06
CA GLU A 173 2.66 4.74 -22.02
C GLU A 173 2.73 5.44 -23.38
N VAL A 174 2.51 4.68 -24.46
CA VAL A 174 2.43 5.22 -25.81
C VAL A 174 1.17 6.08 -25.92
N LYS A 175 1.34 7.31 -26.40
CA LYS A 175 0.26 8.30 -26.58
C LYS A 175 0.08 8.62 -28.08
N PRO A 176 -0.57 7.73 -28.85
CA PRO A 176 -0.65 7.87 -30.29
C PRO A 176 -1.73 8.88 -30.74
N CYS A 177 -2.70 9.18 -29.88
CA CYS A 177 -3.79 10.11 -30.17
C CYS A 177 -3.46 11.52 -29.66
N SER A 178 -4.13 12.53 -30.20
CA SER A 178 -3.99 13.93 -29.77
C SER A 178 -5.34 14.62 -29.67
N ILE A 179 -5.49 15.48 -28.67
CA ILE A 179 -6.67 16.34 -28.49
C ILE A 179 -6.24 17.80 -28.41
N SER A 180 -7.10 18.73 -28.85
CA SER A 180 -6.80 20.17 -28.77
C SER A 180 -7.39 20.77 -27.51
N ILE A 181 -6.55 21.24 -26.58
CA ILE A 181 -6.96 21.92 -25.34
C ILE A 181 -6.53 23.39 -25.38
N ASN A 182 -7.48 24.32 -25.35
CA ASN A 182 -7.18 25.77 -25.42
C ASN A 182 -6.29 26.15 -26.63
N GLY A 183 -6.40 25.42 -27.74
CA GLY A 183 -5.57 25.61 -28.95
C GLY A 183 -4.22 24.88 -28.94
N TYR A 184 -3.90 24.15 -27.87
CA TYR A 184 -2.68 23.34 -27.75
C TYR A 184 -2.96 21.86 -27.98
N ASP A 185 -2.14 21.19 -28.78
CA ASP A 185 -2.23 19.74 -28.99
C ASP A 185 -1.62 18.97 -27.81
N LEU A 186 -2.45 18.20 -27.11
CA LEU A 186 -2.05 17.33 -26.02
C LEU A 186 -2.10 15.85 -26.47
N PRO A 187 -0.96 15.14 -26.48
CA PRO A 187 -0.96 13.71 -26.76
C PRO A 187 -1.56 12.92 -25.59
N ILE A 188 -2.43 11.96 -25.91
CA ILE A 188 -3.12 11.07 -24.97
C ILE A 188 -3.10 9.61 -25.44
N GLY A 189 -3.33 8.68 -24.52
CA GLY A 189 -3.46 7.25 -24.84
C GLY A 189 -4.78 6.94 -25.57
N GLU A 190 -4.80 5.82 -26.29
CA GLU A 190 -5.96 5.36 -27.07
C GLU A 190 -7.20 5.18 -26.19
N ASN A 191 -7.05 4.59 -25.00
CA ASN A 191 -8.18 4.34 -24.12
C ASN A 191 -8.85 5.64 -23.62
N LEU A 192 -8.06 6.68 -23.34
CA LEU A 192 -8.62 7.98 -22.97
C LEU A 192 -9.28 8.67 -24.16
N HIS A 193 -8.70 8.55 -25.35
CA HIS A 193 -9.27 9.11 -26.57
C HIS A 193 -10.63 8.48 -26.89
N ALA A 194 -10.71 7.14 -26.82
CA ALA A 194 -11.94 6.36 -26.95
C ALA A 194 -13.00 6.81 -25.92
N ALA A 195 -12.64 6.89 -24.64
CA ALA A 195 -13.54 7.38 -23.60
C ALA A 195 -14.09 8.79 -23.92
N LEU A 196 -13.22 9.73 -24.33
CA LEU A 196 -13.64 11.09 -24.69
C LEU A 196 -14.55 11.13 -25.92
N LEU A 197 -14.33 10.27 -26.91
CA LEU A 197 -15.23 10.16 -28.07
C LEU A 197 -16.62 9.67 -27.67
N HIS A 198 -16.70 8.64 -26.82
CA HIS A 198 -17.96 8.09 -26.32
C HIS A 198 -18.70 9.05 -25.36
N LEU A 199 -17.96 9.92 -24.68
CA LEU A 199 -18.52 10.94 -23.79
C LEU A 199 -18.91 12.23 -24.51
N ARG A 200 -18.32 12.51 -25.69
CA ARG A 200 -18.62 13.73 -26.44
C ARG A 200 -20.05 13.70 -26.97
N ASP A 201 -20.84 14.66 -26.53
CA ASP A 201 -22.20 14.86 -27.03
C ASP A 201 -22.21 15.66 -28.34
N HIS A 202 -23.32 15.60 -29.08
CA HIS A 202 -23.46 16.27 -30.37
C HIS A 202 -23.77 17.76 -30.23
N SER A 203 -24.37 18.17 -29.11
CA SER A 203 -24.87 19.53 -28.89
C SER A 203 -24.49 20.13 -27.54
N ILE A 204 -24.20 19.30 -26.53
CA ILE A 204 -23.99 19.75 -25.16
C ILE A 204 -22.52 19.58 -24.75
N GLU A 205 -21.93 20.64 -24.20
CA GLU A 205 -20.60 20.54 -23.60
C GLU A 205 -20.64 19.79 -22.26
N ARG A 206 -19.56 19.08 -21.93
CA ARG A 206 -19.43 18.38 -20.65
C ARG A 206 -18.26 18.93 -19.85
N ILE A 207 -18.43 19.05 -18.54
CA ILE A 207 -17.36 19.41 -17.61
C ILE A 207 -16.93 18.15 -16.89
N ILE A 208 -15.70 17.71 -17.12
CA ILE A 208 -15.18 16.44 -16.64
C ILE A 208 -13.83 16.66 -15.96
N TRP A 209 -13.62 16.04 -14.81
CA TRP A 209 -12.30 15.90 -14.17
C TRP A 209 -11.66 14.59 -14.62
N ILE A 210 -10.43 14.68 -15.15
CA ILE A 210 -9.66 13.55 -15.65
C ILE A 210 -8.24 13.70 -15.11
N ASP A 211 -7.83 12.85 -14.17
CA ASP A 211 -6.53 12.87 -13.49
C ASP A 211 -5.33 13.11 -14.42
N ALA A 212 -5.25 12.40 -15.54
CA ALA A 212 -4.13 12.48 -16.49
C ALA A 212 -4.03 13.83 -17.23
N ILE A 213 -5.11 14.62 -17.24
CA ILE A 213 -5.18 15.94 -17.90
C ILE A 213 -5.25 17.06 -16.88
N CYS A 214 -6.07 16.93 -15.84
CA CYS A 214 -6.32 17.98 -14.85
C CYS A 214 -5.15 18.17 -13.87
N ILE A 215 -4.35 17.13 -13.65
CA ILE A 215 -3.15 17.17 -12.82
C ILE A 215 -1.92 17.30 -13.72
N ASN A 216 -1.01 18.20 -13.38
CA ASN A 216 0.30 18.25 -14.00
C ASN A 216 1.17 17.10 -13.50
N GLN A 217 1.16 15.99 -14.24
CA GLN A 217 1.85 14.74 -13.87
C GLN A 217 3.38 14.88 -13.77
N LYS A 218 3.96 15.96 -14.32
CA LYS A 218 5.40 16.24 -14.27
C LYS A 218 5.83 17.07 -13.07
N ASP A 219 4.89 17.72 -12.38
CA ASP A 219 5.16 18.43 -11.14
C ASP A 219 4.78 17.51 -9.97
N LEU A 220 5.77 16.88 -9.35
CA LEU A 220 5.54 15.94 -8.26
C LEU A 220 4.89 16.59 -7.02
N VAL A 221 5.11 17.89 -6.82
CA VAL A 221 4.51 18.65 -5.72
C VAL A 221 3.03 18.90 -6.02
N GLU A 222 2.70 19.38 -7.23
CA GLU A 222 1.31 19.51 -7.65
C GLU A 222 0.59 18.15 -7.63
N ARG A 223 1.23 17.11 -8.18
CA ARG A 223 0.70 15.73 -8.21
C ARG A 223 0.41 15.24 -6.80
N GLY A 224 1.35 15.41 -5.87
CA GLY A 224 1.15 15.03 -4.47
C GLY A 224 -0.08 15.68 -3.86
N HIS A 225 -0.21 17.01 -3.98
CA HIS A 225 -1.36 17.75 -3.45
C HIS A 225 -2.71 17.36 -4.08
N GLN A 226 -2.74 17.15 -5.40
CA GLN A 226 -3.97 16.76 -6.10
C GLN A 226 -4.38 15.32 -5.77
N VAL A 227 -3.41 14.43 -5.64
CA VAL A 227 -3.63 13.03 -5.23
C VAL A 227 -4.18 12.96 -3.80
N GLU A 228 -3.60 13.74 -2.88
CA GLU A 228 -4.13 13.87 -1.52
C GLU A 228 -5.59 14.36 -1.51
N SER A 229 -5.97 15.19 -2.50
CA SER A 229 -7.33 15.71 -2.66
C SER A 229 -8.29 14.78 -3.42
N MET A 230 -7.84 13.65 -3.98
CA MET A 230 -8.65 12.83 -4.90
C MET A 230 -9.98 12.37 -4.29
N ALA A 231 -9.99 11.88 -3.05
CA ALA A 231 -11.24 11.50 -2.37
C ALA A 231 -12.27 12.63 -2.38
N LYS A 232 -11.83 13.87 -2.09
CA LYS A 232 -12.68 15.06 -2.08
C LYS A 232 -13.17 15.43 -3.48
N ILE A 233 -12.31 15.30 -4.49
CA ILE A 233 -12.65 15.57 -5.89
C ILE A 233 -13.72 14.59 -6.39
N TYR A 234 -13.55 13.30 -6.17
CA TYR A 234 -14.55 12.30 -6.57
C TYR A 234 -15.85 12.43 -5.76
N ALA A 235 -15.77 12.77 -4.47
CA ALA A 235 -16.96 12.98 -3.64
C ALA A 235 -17.79 14.20 -4.07
N LYS A 236 -17.14 15.26 -4.54
CA LYS A 236 -17.83 16.48 -5.02
C LYS A 236 -18.33 16.37 -6.46
N ALA A 237 -17.85 15.40 -7.25
CA ALA A 237 -18.36 15.16 -8.59
C ALA A 237 -19.88 14.86 -8.57
N SER A 238 -20.60 15.29 -9.59
CA SER A 238 -22.04 14.99 -9.75
C SER A 238 -22.26 13.49 -9.95
N ARG A 239 -21.35 12.84 -10.67
CA ARG A 239 -21.22 11.39 -10.81
C ARG A 239 -19.81 11.01 -11.23
N VAL A 240 -19.49 9.75 -11.02
CA VAL A 240 -18.25 9.11 -11.47
C VAL A 240 -18.58 8.19 -12.63
N ILE A 241 -17.92 8.42 -13.76
CA ILE A 241 -18.06 7.59 -14.96
C ILE A 241 -16.93 6.58 -14.93
N VAL A 242 -17.28 5.31 -14.76
CA VAL A 242 -16.36 4.19 -14.86
C VAL A 242 -16.30 3.75 -16.32
N TRP A 243 -15.16 3.94 -16.97
CA TRP A 243 -14.91 3.52 -18.35
C TRP A 243 -14.12 2.22 -18.37
N LEU A 244 -14.77 1.13 -18.78
CA LEU A 244 -14.18 -0.20 -18.86
C LEU A 244 -13.44 -0.46 -20.18
N GLY A 245 -13.43 0.49 -21.12
CA GLY A 245 -12.86 0.34 -22.45
C GLY A 245 -13.91 0.20 -23.55
N GLU A 246 -13.43 0.01 -24.77
CA GLU A 246 -14.24 -0.32 -25.94
C GLU A 246 -14.98 -1.65 -25.79
N GLU A 247 -15.95 -1.86 -26.67
CA GLU A 247 -16.67 -3.12 -26.79
C GLU A 247 -15.72 -4.25 -27.21
N ALA A 248 -15.72 -5.35 -26.46
CA ALA A 248 -14.91 -6.53 -26.77
C ALA A 248 -15.47 -7.76 -26.04
N ALA A 249 -15.40 -8.92 -26.70
CA ALA A 249 -15.77 -10.23 -26.15
C ALA A 249 -17.19 -10.25 -25.52
N GLY A 250 -18.19 -9.72 -26.24
CA GLY A 250 -19.59 -9.71 -25.79
C GLY A 250 -19.86 -8.85 -24.56
N SER A 251 -19.03 -7.85 -24.29
CA SER A 251 -19.15 -6.98 -23.11
C SER A 251 -20.45 -6.19 -23.04
N ASP A 252 -21.03 -5.84 -24.19
CA ASP A 252 -22.34 -5.21 -24.32
C ASP A 252 -23.45 -6.12 -23.78
N GLN A 253 -23.44 -7.38 -24.23
CA GLN A 253 -24.37 -8.41 -23.80
C GLN A 253 -24.17 -8.76 -22.31
N ALA A 254 -22.92 -8.81 -21.84
CA ALA A 254 -22.60 -9.02 -20.43
C ALA A 254 -23.21 -7.94 -19.52
N LEU A 255 -23.08 -6.67 -19.89
CA LEU A 255 -23.69 -5.56 -19.14
C LEU A 255 -25.21 -5.64 -19.14
N GLU A 256 -25.83 -5.98 -20.26
CA GLU A 256 -27.28 -6.11 -20.36
C GLU A 256 -27.82 -7.29 -19.54
N GLU A 257 -27.12 -8.43 -19.50
CA GLU A 257 -27.49 -9.55 -18.63
C GLU A 257 -27.41 -9.20 -17.15
N ILE A 258 -26.36 -8.49 -16.74
CA ILE A 258 -26.25 -7.98 -15.36
C ILE A 258 -27.43 -7.06 -15.06
N ARG A 259 -27.80 -6.17 -15.99
CA ARG A 259 -28.97 -5.27 -15.83
C ARG A 259 -30.27 -6.05 -15.67
N ILE A 260 -30.52 -7.04 -16.52
CA ILE A 260 -31.72 -7.90 -16.47
C ILE A 260 -31.76 -8.67 -15.15
N ALA A 261 -30.64 -9.23 -14.70
CA ALA A 261 -30.56 -9.95 -13.44
C ALA A 261 -30.89 -9.04 -12.24
N ALA A 262 -30.40 -7.79 -12.26
CA ALA A 262 -30.72 -6.79 -11.25
C ALA A 262 -32.21 -6.49 -11.22
N GLU A 263 -32.82 -6.24 -12.38
CA GLU A 263 -34.27 -6.00 -12.50
C GLU A 263 -35.09 -7.17 -11.97
N LEU A 264 -34.74 -8.40 -12.35
CA LEU A 264 -35.44 -9.60 -11.89
C LEU A 264 -35.30 -9.83 -10.38
N SER A 265 -34.15 -9.51 -9.79
CA SER A 265 -33.93 -9.64 -8.34
C SER A 265 -34.85 -8.75 -7.49
N THR A 266 -35.38 -7.67 -8.07
CA THR A 266 -36.34 -6.78 -7.40
C THR A 266 -37.79 -7.26 -7.50
N LEU A 267 -38.08 -8.23 -8.38
CA LEU A 267 -39.41 -8.77 -8.63
C LEU A 267 -39.49 -10.16 -7.99
N GLU A 268 -40.13 -10.26 -6.82
CA GLU A 268 -40.36 -11.46 -5.99
C GLU A 268 -40.12 -12.84 -6.68
N GLU A 269 -39.35 -13.70 -5.98
CA GLU A 269 -38.71 -14.99 -6.31
C GLU A 269 -39.37 -15.94 -7.35
N ARG A 270 -40.68 -15.83 -7.62
CA ARG A 270 -41.44 -16.78 -8.46
C ARG A 270 -41.16 -16.66 -9.97
N ARG A 271 -40.65 -15.52 -10.47
CA ARG A 271 -40.31 -15.35 -11.91
C ARG A 271 -38.86 -15.72 -12.25
N ILE A 272 -37.95 -15.60 -11.29
CA ILE A 272 -36.52 -15.91 -11.43
C ILE A 272 -36.33 -17.41 -11.71
N ALA A 273 -37.02 -18.26 -10.95
CA ALA A 273 -36.99 -19.72 -11.13
C ALA A 273 -37.54 -20.19 -12.49
N ALA A 274 -38.53 -19.47 -13.05
CA ALA A 274 -39.18 -19.82 -14.33
C ALA A 274 -38.38 -19.40 -15.57
N LYS A 275 -37.48 -18.40 -15.47
CA LYS A 275 -36.58 -17.99 -16.57
C LYS A 275 -35.19 -18.64 -16.49
N LEU A 276 -34.64 -18.85 -15.29
CA LEU A 276 -33.40 -19.63 -15.11
C LEU A 276 -33.52 -21.06 -15.67
N SER A 277 -34.71 -21.64 -15.63
CA SER A 277 -35.02 -22.96 -16.19
C SER A 277 -35.16 -22.98 -17.73
N THR A 278 -35.18 -21.82 -18.41
CA THR A 278 -35.27 -21.71 -19.88
C THR A 278 -33.93 -21.55 -20.60
N GLY A 279 -32.79 -21.58 -19.89
CA GLY A 279 -31.46 -21.54 -20.53
C GLY A 279 -31.14 -20.21 -21.24
N GLN A 280 -31.66 -19.08 -20.74
CA GLN A 280 -31.48 -17.76 -21.36
C GLN A 280 -30.34 -16.90 -20.78
N LEU A 281 -29.72 -17.29 -19.66
CA LEU A 281 -28.51 -16.64 -19.12
C LEU A 281 -27.28 -17.43 -19.57
N ASN A 282 -26.94 -17.32 -20.86
CA ASN A 282 -25.88 -18.09 -21.50
C ASN A 282 -24.56 -17.33 -21.65
N ASN A 283 -24.49 -16.02 -21.33
CA ASN A 283 -23.27 -15.22 -21.54
C ASN A 283 -22.41 -15.07 -20.28
N LYS A 284 -22.37 -16.14 -19.48
CA LYS A 284 -21.57 -16.21 -18.25
C LYS A 284 -20.09 -15.97 -18.52
N SER A 285 -19.58 -16.48 -19.64
CA SER A 285 -18.17 -16.36 -20.02
C SER A 285 -17.79 -14.90 -20.33
N GLU A 286 -18.71 -14.15 -20.91
CA GLU A 286 -18.59 -12.76 -21.30
C GLU A 286 -18.60 -11.87 -20.06
N ILE A 287 -19.45 -12.17 -19.07
CA ILE A 287 -19.45 -11.49 -17.77
C ILE A 287 -18.12 -11.74 -17.04
N LEU A 288 -17.64 -12.99 -16.99
CA LEU A 288 -16.35 -13.29 -16.36
C LEU A 288 -15.21 -12.54 -17.07
N THR A 289 -15.19 -12.53 -18.40
CA THR A 289 -14.19 -11.78 -19.20
C THR A 289 -14.28 -10.27 -18.97
N LEU A 290 -15.48 -9.71 -18.81
CA LEU A 290 -15.69 -8.31 -18.46
C LEU A 290 -15.08 -7.98 -17.09
N LEU A 291 -15.30 -8.84 -16.09
CA LEU A 291 -14.78 -8.67 -14.73
C LEU A 291 -13.26 -8.82 -14.65
N GLU A 292 -12.63 -9.50 -15.61
CA GLU A 292 -11.16 -9.63 -15.71
C GLU A 292 -10.46 -8.38 -16.20
N ARG A 293 -11.20 -7.39 -16.73
CA ARG A 293 -10.60 -6.15 -17.24
C ARG A 293 -9.77 -5.43 -16.16
N SER A 294 -8.64 -4.85 -16.58
CA SER A 294 -7.64 -4.25 -15.69
C SER A 294 -8.17 -3.12 -14.79
N TRP A 295 -9.32 -2.52 -15.11
CA TRP A 295 -9.96 -1.53 -14.25
C TRP A 295 -10.24 -2.10 -12.84
N PHE A 296 -10.77 -3.33 -12.75
CA PHE A 296 -11.13 -3.94 -11.45
C PHE A 296 -9.93 -4.26 -10.56
N GLN A 297 -8.75 -4.38 -11.16
CA GLN A 297 -7.52 -4.82 -10.50
C GLN A 297 -6.75 -3.68 -9.82
N ARG A 298 -7.04 -2.42 -10.19
CA ARG A 298 -6.28 -1.25 -9.73
C ARG A 298 -6.60 -0.88 -8.28
N ILE A 299 -5.61 -0.32 -7.59
CA ILE A 299 -5.81 0.22 -6.23
C ILE A 299 -6.65 1.51 -6.25
N TRP A 300 -6.40 2.41 -7.21
CA TRP A 300 -7.03 3.73 -7.29
C TRP A 300 -8.56 3.67 -7.41
N VAL A 301 -9.09 2.67 -8.11
CA VAL A 301 -10.54 2.57 -8.33
C VAL A 301 -11.33 2.44 -7.04
N LEU A 302 -10.71 1.94 -5.96
CA LEU A 302 -11.34 1.86 -4.64
C LEU A 302 -11.76 3.23 -4.13
N GLN A 303 -10.85 4.20 -4.12
CA GLN A 303 -11.12 5.56 -3.65
C GLN A 303 -12.13 6.26 -4.56
N GLU A 304 -12.01 6.04 -5.87
CA GLU A 304 -12.87 6.64 -6.89
C GLU A 304 -14.33 6.20 -6.71
N VAL A 305 -14.58 4.89 -6.56
CA VAL A 305 -15.93 4.37 -6.32
C VAL A 305 -16.40 4.52 -4.89
N ALA A 306 -15.49 4.54 -3.90
CA ALA A 306 -15.83 4.79 -2.49
C ALA A 306 -16.23 6.26 -2.24
N ALA A 307 -15.71 7.19 -3.03
CA ALA A 307 -16.06 8.60 -2.93
C ALA A 307 -17.33 8.96 -3.71
N ALA A 308 -17.61 8.26 -4.80
CA ALA A 308 -18.69 8.59 -5.72
C ALA A 308 -20.09 8.62 -5.06
N ARG A 309 -20.91 9.62 -5.37
CA ARG A 309 -22.34 9.62 -4.94
C ARG A 309 -23.26 8.95 -5.96
N HIS A 310 -22.85 8.96 -7.21
CA HIS A 310 -23.52 8.29 -8.32
C HIS A 310 -22.46 7.72 -9.24
N ILE A 311 -22.64 6.48 -9.70
CA ILE A 311 -21.67 5.75 -10.51
C ILE A 311 -22.37 5.29 -11.78
N LEU A 312 -21.81 5.63 -12.93
CA LEU A 312 -22.25 5.17 -14.23
C LEU A 312 -21.13 4.33 -14.84
N ILE A 313 -21.37 3.04 -15.07
CA ILE A 313 -20.41 2.14 -15.68
C ILE A 313 -20.68 2.10 -17.18
N LYS A 314 -19.65 2.40 -17.99
CA LYS A 314 -19.70 2.39 -19.45
C LYS A 314 -18.69 1.39 -20.02
N CYS A 315 -19.11 0.68 -21.06
CA CYS A 315 -18.26 -0.16 -21.89
C CYS A 315 -18.70 -0.01 -23.35
N GLY A 316 -17.84 0.53 -24.20
CA GLY A 316 -18.23 0.95 -25.55
C GLY A 316 -19.44 1.89 -25.51
N SER A 317 -20.49 1.58 -26.27
CA SER A 317 -21.74 2.36 -26.28
C SER A 317 -22.72 2.02 -25.14
N VAL A 318 -22.53 0.91 -24.43
CA VAL A 318 -23.46 0.44 -23.39
C VAL A 318 -23.12 1.06 -22.05
N GLU A 319 -24.15 1.33 -21.24
CA GLU A 319 -24.01 1.85 -19.89
C GLU A 319 -25.00 1.20 -18.92
N ILE A 320 -24.58 1.09 -17.66
CA ILE A 320 -25.38 0.57 -16.56
C ILE A 320 -25.15 1.41 -15.29
N ASP A 321 -26.20 1.60 -14.50
CA ASP A 321 -26.07 2.21 -13.18
C ASP A 321 -25.26 1.31 -12.23
N GLY A 322 -24.37 1.89 -11.41
CA GLY A 322 -23.53 1.13 -10.50
C GLY A 322 -24.33 0.25 -9.53
N PHE A 323 -25.48 0.73 -9.02
CA PHE A 323 -26.30 -0.08 -8.11
C PHE A 323 -26.92 -1.28 -8.83
N ALA A 324 -27.35 -1.10 -10.08
CA ALA A 324 -27.85 -2.18 -10.92
C ALA A 324 -26.74 -3.18 -11.24
N PHE A 325 -25.53 -2.71 -11.56
CA PHE A 325 -24.36 -3.57 -11.75
C PHE A 325 -24.08 -4.44 -10.52
N SER A 326 -23.99 -3.83 -9.34
CA SER A 326 -23.75 -4.56 -8.09
C SER A 326 -24.86 -5.56 -7.77
N SER A 327 -26.13 -5.16 -7.91
CA SER A 327 -27.28 -6.01 -7.61
C SER A 327 -27.40 -7.18 -8.59
N GLY A 328 -27.13 -6.94 -9.86
CA GLY A 328 -27.15 -7.97 -10.91
C GLY A 328 -26.06 -9.02 -10.71
N LEU A 329 -24.83 -8.61 -10.38
CA LEU A 329 -23.76 -9.56 -10.06
C LEU A 329 -24.10 -10.46 -8.87
N ASN A 330 -24.70 -9.88 -7.82
CA ASN A 330 -25.12 -10.65 -6.64
C ASN A 330 -26.26 -11.63 -6.99
N ALA A 331 -27.22 -11.21 -7.80
CA ALA A 331 -28.32 -12.05 -8.26
C ALA A 331 -27.86 -13.23 -9.13
N LEU A 332 -26.82 -13.04 -9.94
CA LEU A 332 -26.25 -14.09 -10.79
C LEU A 332 -25.38 -15.10 -10.01
N ASN A 333 -25.01 -14.79 -8.76
CA ASN A 333 -24.21 -15.64 -7.88
C ASN A 333 -22.90 -16.16 -8.53
N LEU A 334 -22.27 -15.33 -9.38
CA LEU A 334 -21.08 -15.71 -10.17
C LEU A 334 -19.79 -15.74 -9.35
N PHE A 335 -19.81 -15.24 -8.11
CA PHE A 335 -18.60 -15.11 -7.30
C PHE A 335 -17.91 -16.45 -7.08
N ASN A 336 -18.65 -17.55 -6.94
CA ASN A 336 -18.06 -18.88 -6.71
C ASN A 336 -17.20 -19.38 -7.87
N GLU A 337 -17.37 -18.82 -9.08
CA GLU A 337 -16.64 -19.24 -10.29
C GLU A 337 -15.39 -18.41 -10.55
N LEU A 338 -15.28 -17.23 -9.93
CA LEU A 338 -14.09 -16.40 -10.02
C LEU A 338 -12.92 -17.03 -9.25
N ARG A 339 -11.71 -16.90 -9.79
CA ARG A 339 -10.46 -17.11 -9.03
C ARG A 339 -10.47 -16.29 -7.74
N ALA A 340 -9.84 -16.79 -6.68
CA ALA A 340 -10.00 -16.23 -5.33
C ALA A 340 -9.57 -14.76 -5.21
N ASP A 341 -8.50 -14.37 -5.90
CA ASP A 341 -7.99 -13.01 -6.03
C ASP A 341 -8.99 -12.08 -6.73
N LEU A 342 -9.48 -12.47 -7.91
CA LEU A 342 -10.45 -11.68 -8.66
C LEU A 342 -11.77 -11.58 -7.91
N ARG A 343 -12.23 -12.67 -7.30
CA ARG A 343 -13.41 -12.68 -6.43
C ARG A 343 -13.31 -11.61 -5.34
N ALA A 344 -12.19 -11.54 -4.63
CA ALA A 344 -11.98 -10.54 -3.59
C ALA A 344 -11.99 -9.11 -4.15
N GLN A 345 -11.40 -8.90 -5.33
CA GLN A 345 -11.38 -7.60 -6.01
C GLN A 345 -12.80 -7.14 -6.40
N ILE A 346 -13.60 -8.02 -7.01
CA ILE A 346 -14.96 -7.70 -7.45
C ILE A 346 -15.87 -7.47 -6.24
N LEU A 347 -15.87 -8.37 -5.24
CA LEU A 347 -16.70 -8.22 -4.03
C LEU A 347 -16.47 -6.86 -3.34
N SER A 348 -15.21 -6.47 -3.21
CA SER A 348 -14.84 -5.18 -2.61
C SER A 348 -15.38 -3.99 -3.39
N ILE A 349 -15.28 -4.01 -4.72
CA ILE A 349 -15.79 -2.95 -5.58
C ILE A 349 -17.32 -2.92 -5.53
N THR A 350 -17.98 -4.07 -5.66
CA THR A 350 -19.44 -4.22 -5.60
C THR A 350 -20.00 -3.65 -4.30
N TYR A 351 -19.34 -3.94 -3.17
CA TYR A 351 -19.69 -3.38 -1.85
C TYR A 351 -19.61 -1.85 -1.84
N LEU A 352 -18.48 -1.29 -2.27
CA LEU A 352 -18.27 0.16 -2.29
C LEU A 352 -19.24 0.86 -3.27
N ILE A 353 -19.54 0.26 -4.42
CA ILE A 353 -20.50 0.79 -5.38
C ILE A 353 -21.91 0.78 -4.78
N LYS A 354 -22.33 -0.31 -4.13
CA LYS A 354 -23.68 -0.45 -3.56
C LYS A 354 -23.93 0.58 -2.45
N ALA A 355 -22.90 0.96 -1.70
CA ALA A 355 -22.99 1.98 -0.66
C ALA A 355 -23.13 3.42 -1.20
N ALA A 356 -22.86 3.67 -2.49
CA ALA A 356 -22.81 5.01 -3.07
C ALA A 356 -24.11 5.81 -2.89
N ILE A 357 -25.27 5.14 -3.02
CA ILE A 357 -26.60 5.77 -2.94
C ILE A 357 -26.92 6.34 -1.56
N PHE A 358 -26.25 5.86 -0.50
CA PHE A 358 -26.48 6.28 0.89
C PHE A 358 -25.54 7.40 1.34
N ARG A 359 -24.61 7.84 0.48
CA ARG A 359 -23.61 8.86 0.85
C ARG A 359 -24.24 10.25 0.93
N PRO A 360 -23.95 11.03 1.98
CA PRO A 360 -24.55 12.34 2.17
C PRO A 360 -24.12 13.34 1.09
N LYS A 361 -25.09 14.10 0.56
CA LYS A 361 -24.82 15.17 -0.42
C LYS A 361 -24.11 16.39 0.17
N TYR A 362 -24.22 16.57 1.49
CA TYR A 362 -23.78 17.77 2.22
C TYR A 362 -22.63 17.49 3.19
N ALA A 363 -21.80 16.46 2.98
CA ALA A 363 -20.66 16.19 3.85
C ALA A 363 -19.72 17.41 3.92
N THR A 364 -19.96 18.27 4.88
CA THR A 364 -19.17 19.44 5.24
C THR A 364 -18.05 18.97 6.13
N SER A 365 -17.08 18.24 5.59
CA SER A 365 -15.77 18.20 6.23
C SER A 365 -15.20 19.61 6.07
N GLN A 366 -15.34 20.40 7.14
CA GLN A 366 -14.77 21.75 7.27
C GLN A 366 -13.27 21.68 7.62
N THR A 367 -12.73 20.48 7.80
CA THR A 367 -11.34 20.23 8.16
C THR A 367 -10.46 20.15 6.92
N ASP A 368 -9.22 20.63 7.03
CA ASP A 368 -8.23 20.52 5.95
C ASP A 368 -7.94 19.06 5.56
N ASN A 369 -8.24 18.09 6.44
CA ASN A 369 -8.16 16.65 6.17
C ASN A 369 -9.56 16.10 5.83
N PHE A 370 -9.86 15.96 4.54
CA PHE A 370 -11.06 15.27 4.07
C PHE A 370 -10.85 13.75 4.11
N SER A 371 -11.80 13.02 4.69
CA SER A 371 -11.81 11.56 4.68
C SER A 371 -13.21 11.03 4.34
N LEU A 372 -13.26 9.86 3.70
CA LEU A 372 -14.47 9.10 3.43
C LEU A 372 -14.94 8.26 4.63
N ASP A 373 -14.14 8.17 5.69
CA ASP A 373 -14.45 7.46 6.94
C ASP A 373 -14.92 6.01 6.69
N ILE A 374 -14.20 5.28 5.83
CA ILE A 374 -14.59 3.91 5.45
C ILE A 374 -14.18 2.93 6.54
N ARG A 375 -12.87 2.85 6.84
CA ARG A 375 -12.25 1.94 7.82
C ARG A 375 -10.87 2.45 8.25
N PRO A 376 -10.31 1.97 9.37
CA PRO A 376 -8.93 2.27 9.73
C PRO A 376 -7.93 1.86 8.65
N LEU A 377 -6.83 2.61 8.50
CA LEU A 377 -5.87 2.43 7.40
C LEU A 377 -5.27 1.02 7.40
N GLY A 378 -4.98 0.47 8.58
CA GLY A 378 -4.44 -0.88 8.71
C GLY A 378 -5.37 -1.94 8.13
N GLU A 379 -6.68 -1.83 8.34
CA GLU A 379 -7.65 -2.75 7.72
C GLU A 379 -7.72 -2.58 6.21
N LEU A 380 -7.77 -1.33 5.73
CA LEU A 380 -7.80 -1.05 4.29
C LEU A 380 -6.59 -1.67 3.57
N ILE A 381 -5.40 -1.58 4.19
CA ILE A 381 -4.19 -2.18 3.67
C ILE A 381 -4.31 -3.71 3.60
N GLU A 382 -4.75 -4.37 4.68
CA GLU A 382 -4.90 -5.83 4.69
C GLU A 382 -5.95 -6.34 3.71
N MET A 383 -6.92 -5.49 3.36
CA MET A 383 -7.92 -5.78 2.33
C MET A 383 -7.39 -5.58 0.91
N TYR A 384 -6.53 -4.59 0.67
CA TYR A 384 -6.35 -4.03 -0.68
C TYR A 384 -4.92 -3.93 -1.20
N HIS A 385 -3.88 -4.17 -0.39
CA HIS A 385 -2.47 -3.98 -0.80
C HIS A 385 -2.04 -4.82 -2.02
N THR A 386 -2.78 -5.88 -2.35
CA THR A 386 -2.50 -6.76 -3.50
C THR A 386 -3.01 -6.24 -4.84
N ARG A 387 -3.71 -5.10 -4.83
CA ARG A 387 -4.18 -4.46 -6.06
C ARG A 387 -3.04 -3.83 -6.84
N GLU A 388 -3.23 -3.74 -8.14
CA GLU A 388 -2.23 -3.24 -9.07
C GLU A 388 -2.02 -1.73 -8.93
N ALA A 389 -0.75 -1.35 -8.94
CA ALA A 389 -0.28 0.01 -8.95
C ALA A 389 1.02 0.10 -9.77
N LYS A 390 1.14 1.13 -10.62
CA LYS A 390 2.37 1.37 -11.37
C LYS A 390 3.48 1.89 -10.45
N ASP A 391 3.13 2.80 -9.56
CA ASP A 391 4.00 3.27 -8.49
C ASP A 391 3.62 2.53 -7.21
N ARG A 392 4.56 1.79 -6.62
CA ARG A 392 4.30 1.00 -5.39
C ARG A 392 3.78 1.85 -4.24
N ARG A 393 4.11 3.15 -4.18
CA ARG A 393 3.63 4.08 -3.15
C ARG A 393 2.11 4.29 -3.21
N ASP A 394 1.50 4.11 -4.37
CA ASP A 394 0.06 4.26 -4.57
C ASP A 394 -0.75 3.19 -3.83
N LYS A 395 -0.14 2.04 -3.50
CA LYS A 395 -0.77 1.01 -2.64
C LYS A 395 -1.14 1.56 -1.25
N VAL A 396 -0.44 2.61 -0.80
CA VAL A 396 -0.74 3.34 0.45
C VAL A 396 -1.54 4.60 0.15
N TYR A 397 -1.10 5.42 -0.82
CA TYR A 397 -1.70 6.73 -1.08
C TYR A 397 -3.17 6.67 -1.50
N ALA A 398 -3.56 5.65 -2.28
CA ALA A 398 -4.97 5.47 -2.67
C ALA A 398 -5.89 5.19 -1.47
N LEU A 399 -5.36 4.71 -0.36
CA LEU A 399 -6.13 4.33 0.83
C LEU A 399 -6.22 5.44 1.87
N LEU A 400 -5.35 6.46 1.81
CA LEU A 400 -5.31 7.54 2.81
C LEU A 400 -6.66 8.29 2.89
N GLY A 401 -7.23 8.66 1.75
CA GLY A 401 -8.53 9.36 1.71
C GLY A 401 -9.72 8.49 2.08
N MET A 402 -9.54 7.16 2.17
CA MET A 402 -10.57 6.22 2.63
C MET A 402 -10.49 5.96 4.15
N SER A 403 -9.38 6.32 4.79
CA SER A 403 -9.11 5.95 6.18
C SER A 403 -9.95 6.72 7.19
N SER A 404 -10.58 6.02 8.14
CA SER A 404 -11.24 6.65 9.30
C SER A 404 -10.25 7.20 10.33
N ASP A 405 -8.97 6.80 10.25
CA ASP A 405 -7.94 7.37 11.10
C ASP A 405 -7.54 8.77 10.59
N ASN A 406 -6.61 9.43 11.28
CA ASN A 406 -6.00 10.68 10.79
C ASN A 406 -4.50 10.49 10.45
N PRO A 407 -4.17 9.84 9.32
CA PRO A 407 -2.78 9.60 8.91
C PRO A 407 -1.95 10.89 8.77
N THR A 408 -2.58 11.96 8.28
CA THR A 408 -1.93 13.24 8.05
C THR A 408 -1.47 13.88 9.37
N ALA A 409 -2.26 13.78 10.45
CA ALA A 409 -1.84 14.26 11.77
C ALA A 409 -0.62 13.51 12.32
N ALA A 410 -0.39 12.27 11.87
CA ALA A 410 0.78 11.46 12.20
C ALA A 410 1.94 11.62 11.20
N GLY A 411 1.84 12.55 10.23
CA GLY A 411 2.90 12.82 9.25
C GLY A 411 2.94 11.84 8.07
N LEU A 412 1.87 11.06 7.85
CA LEU A 412 1.70 10.21 6.68
C LEU A 412 0.85 10.93 5.62
N PHE A 413 1.53 11.63 4.71
CA PHE A 413 0.95 12.38 3.59
C PHE A 413 1.50 11.87 2.25
N VAL A 414 0.87 12.30 1.15
CA VAL A 414 1.29 11.94 -0.21
C VAL A 414 2.56 12.71 -0.57
N ASP A 415 3.65 11.98 -0.82
CA ASP A 415 4.93 12.57 -1.22
C ASP A 415 5.66 11.68 -2.22
N TYR A 416 5.68 12.09 -3.49
CA TYR A 416 6.37 11.34 -4.54
C TYR A 416 7.88 11.58 -4.59
N ASN A 417 8.44 12.37 -3.66
CA ASN A 417 9.88 12.56 -3.53
C ASN A 417 10.55 11.55 -2.58
N ILE A 418 9.79 10.85 -1.74
CA ILE A 418 10.34 9.84 -0.84
C ILE A 418 10.43 8.46 -1.48
N SER A 419 11.38 7.65 -1.02
CA SER A 419 11.48 6.26 -1.43
C SER A 419 10.35 5.42 -0.80
N TRP A 420 10.10 4.25 -1.39
CA TRP A 420 9.17 3.28 -0.81
C TRP A 420 9.55 2.87 0.60
N LYS A 421 10.84 2.59 0.87
CA LYS A 421 11.32 2.21 2.20
C LYS A 421 10.99 3.27 3.24
N GLN A 422 11.17 4.54 2.89
CA GLN A 422 10.79 5.66 3.77
C GLN A 422 9.28 5.70 4.02
N LEU A 423 8.46 5.54 2.97
CA LEU A 423 7.00 5.51 3.11
C LEU A 423 6.53 4.32 3.95
N PHE A 424 7.07 3.13 3.68
CA PHE A 424 6.68 1.91 4.36
C PHE A 424 7.09 1.93 5.84
N ASN A 425 8.25 2.50 6.16
CA ASN A 425 8.63 2.75 7.55
C ASN A 425 7.67 3.71 8.26
N LYS A 426 7.30 4.82 7.60
CA LYS A 426 6.31 5.78 8.14
C LYS A 426 4.96 5.10 8.38
N LEU A 427 4.54 4.23 7.48
CA LEU A 427 3.31 3.47 7.60
C LEU A 427 3.34 2.51 8.80
N ILE A 428 4.43 1.76 8.98
CA ILE A 428 4.56 0.83 10.10
C ILE A 428 4.51 1.58 11.43
N HIS A 429 5.22 2.71 11.55
CA HIS A 429 5.17 3.51 12.77
C HIS A 429 3.88 4.31 12.97
N PHE A 430 3.05 4.41 11.93
CA PHE A 430 1.67 4.90 12.08
C PHE A 430 0.77 3.81 12.67
N LEU A 431 0.91 2.56 12.21
CA LEU A 431 0.07 1.43 12.61
C LEU A 431 0.51 0.79 13.93
N LEU A 432 1.81 0.79 14.21
CA LEU A 432 2.43 0.14 15.35
C LEU A 432 3.17 1.14 16.27
N PRO A 433 3.37 0.78 17.54
CA PRO A 433 4.09 1.62 18.51
C PRO A 433 5.53 1.87 18.09
N LYS A 434 6.11 2.97 18.56
CA LYS A 434 7.55 3.27 18.37
C LYS A 434 8.49 2.28 19.09
N LEU A 435 7.96 1.41 19.94
CA LEU A 435 8.73 0.43 20.71
C LEU A 435 9.15 -0.81 19.90
N VAL A 436 8.62 -0.98 18.68
CA VAL A 436 9.06 -2.06 17.79
C VAL A 436 10.26 -1.61 16.96
N SER A 437 11.19 -2.52 16.71
CA SER A 437 12.23 -2.34 15.70
C SER A 437 11.73 -2.85 14.36
N VAL A 438 12.07 -2.13 13.29
CA VAL A 438 11.62 -2.41 11.93
C VAL A 438 12.82 -2.53 11.03
N ASP A 439 12.87 -3.61 10.27
CA ASP A 439 13.84 -3.82 9.21
C ASP A 439 13.12 -4.01 7.87
N LEU A 440 13.60 -3.31 6.85
CA LEU A 440 12.96 -3.16 5.55
C LEU A 440 13.93 -3.49 4.43
N SER A 441 13.46 -4.34 3.52
CA SER A 441 14.13 -4.59 2.25
C SER A 441 13.91 -3.41 1.29
N ASP A 442 14.96 -2.99 0.58
CA ASP A 442 14.88 -1.91 -0.41
C ASP A 442 14.07 -2.32 -1.67
N ASP A 443 14.15 -3.61 -2.03
CA ASP A 443 13.62 -4.17 -3.27
C ASP A 443 12.33 -4.97 -3.09
N LYS A 444 11.91 -5.27 -1.85
CA LYS A 444 10.73 -6.10 -1.57
C LYS A 444 9.72 -5.37 -0.70
N GLU A 445 8.45 -5.71 -0.86
CA GLU A 445 7.35 -5.21 -0.02
C GLU A 445 7.21 -6.07 1.24
N ILE A 446 8.31 -6.21 1.99
CA ILE A 446 8.40 -7.07 3.17
C ILE A 446 9.05 -6.29 4.30
N ALA A 447 8.42 -6.34 5.48
CA ALA A 447 8.95 -5.80 6.72
C ALA A 447 9.15 -6.90 7.75
N VAL A 448 10.29 -6.89 8.41
CA VAL A 448 10.53 -7.68 9.62
C VAL A 448 10.38 -6.75 10.82
N ILE A 449 9.47 -7.09 11.73
CA ILE A 449 9.13 -6.25 12.87
C ILE A 449 9.42 -7.05 14.14
N GLU A 450 10.26 -6.53 15.02
CA GLU A 450 10.56 -7.17 16.31
C GLU A 450 10.05 -6.32 17.47
N GLY A 451 9.46 -6.98 18.46
CA GLY A 451 8.88 -6.28 19.61
C GLY A 451 8.48 -7.23 20.72
N LYS A 452 8.15 -6.67 21.89
CA LYS A 452 7.54 -7.45 22.97
C LYS A 452 6.03 -7.46 22.83
N GLY A 453 5.39 -8.52 23.29
CA GLY A 453 3.94 -8.65 23.25
C GLY A 453 3.41 -9.65 24.28
N CYS A 454 2.08 -9.72 24.37
CA CYS A 454 1.37 -10.74 25.13
C CYS A 454 0.27 -11.37 24.28
N ILE A 455 -0.16 -12.57 24.66
CA ILE A 455 -1.22 -13.30 23.97
C ILE A 455 -2.56 -12.95 24.61
N LEU A 456 -3.53 -12.58 23.78
CA LEU A 456 -4.91 -12.34 24.21
C LEU A 456 -5.76 -13.59 24.05
N GLY A 457 -5.53 -14.36 22.98
CA GLY A 457 -6.27 -15.59 22.71
C GLY A 457 -5.94 -16.19 21.35
N GLU A 458 -6.77 -17.12 20.93
CA GLU A 458 -6.64 -17.85 19.67
C GLU A 458 -7.96 -17.83 18.90
N VAL A 459 -7.88 -17.74 17.57
CA VAL A 459 -9.03 -17.89 16.69
C VAL A 459 -9.51 -19.33 16.70
N SER A 460 -10.72 -19.55 17.19
CA SER A 460 -11.33 -20.87 17.33
C SER A 460 -12.23 -21.25 16.16
N SER A 461 -12.86 -20.27 15.50
CA SER A 461 -13.64 -20.50 14.29
C SER A 461 -13.73 -19.24 13.43
N VAL A 462 -13.90 -19.41 12.12
CA VAL A 462 -14.12 -18.34 11.15
C VAL A 462 -15.30 -18.72 10.27
N LYS A 463 -16.28 -17.83 10.16
CA LYS A 463 -17.45 -18.00 9.31
C LYS A 463 -17.56 -16.80 8.38
N ARG A 464 -17.81 -17.04 7.09
CA ARG A 464 -18.14 -15.93 6.19
C ARG A 464 -19.51 -15.38 6.56
N ASN A 465 -19.62 -14.07 6.59
CA ASN A 465 -20.88 -13.42 6.85
C ASN A 465 -21.72 -13.43 5.56
N ALA A 466 -22.84 -14.16 5.56
CA ALA A 466 -23.71 -14.28 4.38
C ALA A 466 -24.44 -12.96 4.03
N THR A 467 -24.53 -12.03 4.98
CA THR A 467 -25.23 -10.75 4.82
C THR A 467 -24.33 -9.65 4.27
N TRP A 468 -23.02 -9.74 4.55
CA TRP A 468 -22.01 -8.77 4.16
C TRP A 468 -20.84 -9.49 3.50
N GLU A 469 -20.77 -9.43 2.17
CA GLU A 469 -19.81 -10.22 1.38
C GLU A 469 -18.33 -9.85 1.64
N ASP A 470 -18.06 -8.69 2.26
CA ASP A 470 -16.73 -8.21 2.65
C ASP A 470 -16.39 -8.45 4.13
N ARG A 471 -17.21 -9.21 4.88
CA ARG A 471 -17.03 -9.46 6.32
C ARG A 471 -16.97 -10.95 6.68
N GLN A 472 -16.29 -11.22 7.78
CA GLN A 472 -16.18 -12.54 8.39
C GLN A 472 -16.41 -12.45 9.90
N ASP A 473 -17.14 -13.42 10.44
CA ASP A 473 -17.33 -13.57 11.87
C ASP A 473 -16.27 -14.53 12.42
N VAL A 474 -15.44 -14.01 13.32
CA VAL A 474 -14.27 -14.66 13.90
C VAL A 474 -14.53 -14.89 15.38
N SER A 475 -14.52 -16.15 15.79
CA SER A 475 -14.63 -16.51 17.20
C SER A 475 -13.25 -16.65 17.84
N ILE A 476 -13.10 -16.14 19.06
CA ILE A 476 -11.84 -16.14 19.81
C ILE A 476 -12.02 -16.89 21.12
N THR A 477 -11.12 -17.83 21.35
CA THR A 477 -10.90 -18.46 22.65
C THR A 477 -9.86 -17.62 23.39
N TRP A 478 -10.31 -16.87 24.38
CA TRP A 478 -9.46 -16.02 25.22
C TRP A 478 -8.52 -16.83 26.11
N SER A 479 -7.33 -16.28 26.35
CA SER A 479 -6.40 -16.80 27.36
C SER A 479 -7.04 -16.75 28.76
N ASN A 480 -6.74 -17.76 29.59
CA ASN A 480 -7.30 -17.90 30.93
C ASN A 480 -6.58 -17.03 31.99
N ALA A 481 -5.69 -16.12 31.59
CA ALA A 481 -5.00 -15.27 32.55
C ALA A 481 -6.00 -14.31 33.26
N PRO A 482 -5.95 -14.18 34.59
CA PRO A 482 -6.88 -13.33 35.35
C PRO A 482 -6.93 -11.87 34.87
N SER A 483 -5.82 -11.36 34.34
CA SER A 483 -5.69 -10.01 33.79
C SER A 483 -6.56 -9.75 32.56
N TYR A 484 -7.09 -10.78 31.89
CA TYR A 484 -7.86 -10.65 30.64
C TYR A 484 -9.37 -10.86 30.83
N ILE A 485 -9.84 -11.17 32.05
CA ILE A 485 -11.26 -11.45 32.33
C ILE A 485 -12.15 -10.25 31.96
N CYS A 486 -11.76 -9.04 32.35
CA CYS A 486 -12.52 -7.82 32.03
C CYS A 486 -12.57 -7.56 30.51
N MET A 487 -11.50 -7.89 29.76
CA MET A 487 -11.49 -7.77 28.30
C MET A 487 -12.40 -8.80 27.63
N LYS A 488 -12.40 -10.04 28.12
CA LYS A 488 -13.29 -11.10 27.64
C LYS A 488 -14.76 -10.70 27.77
N GLU A 489 -15.12 -10.07 28.89
CA GLU A 489 -16.47 -9.55 29.13
C GLU A 489 -16.79 -8.35 28.24
N ALA A 490 -15.84 -7.43 28.03
CA ALA A 490 -16.06 -6.20 27.27
C ALA A 490 -16.07 -6.36 25.74
N TRP A 491 -15.27 -7.29 25.20
CA TRP A 491 -15.09 -7.47 23.76
C TRP A 491 -15.80 -8.70 23.19
N GLY A 492 -16.28 -9.59 24.07
CA GLY A 492 -16.92 -10.83 23.68
C GLY A 492 -16.00 -11.81 22.96
N ALA A 493 -16.53 -13.00 22.67
CA ALA A 493 -15.80 -14.06 21.98
C ALA A 493 -16.03 -14.06 20.45
N SER A 494 -16.81 -13.13 19.90
CA SER A 494 -17.16 -13.10 18.48
C SER A 494 -16.95 -11.71 17.91
N TRP A 495 -16.07 -11.59 16.93
CA TRP A 495 -15.72 -10.34 16.25
C TRP A 495 -16.13 -10.39 14.79
N THR A 496 -16.64 -9.30 14.25
CA THR A 496 -16.90 -9.16 12.82
C THR A 496 -15.77 -8.36 12.19
N LEU A 497 -14.92 -9.03 11.42
CA LEU A 497 -13.72 -8.46 10.80
C LEU A 497 -13.90 -8.31 9.28
N PRO A 498 -13.14 -7.43 8.60
CA PRO A 498 -13.06 -7.46 7.15
C PRO A 498 -12.52 -8.80 6.65
N THR A 499 -12.97 -9.21 5.46
CA THR A 499 -12.28 -10.22 4.68
C THR A 499 -11.00 -9.62 4.11
N THR A 500 -9.85 -10.16 4.50
CA THR A 500 -8.51 -9.72 4.12
C THR A 500 -7.91 -10.62 3.05
N VAL A 501 -6.86 -10.14 2.39
CA VAL A 501 -6.10 -10.91 1.38
C VAL A 501 -5.57 -12.21 1.99
N LYS A 502 -4.92 -12.10 3.16
CA LYS A 502 -4.54 -13.27 3.97
C LYS A 502 -5.72 -13.61 4.85
N SER A 503 -6.44 -14.69 4.52
CA SER A 503 -7.61 -15.08 5.30
C SER A 503 -7.23 -15.48 6.72
N VAL A 504 -8.00 -14.97 7.69
CA VAL A 504 -7.96 -15.42 9.08
C VAL A 504 -8.45 -16.87 9.14
N GLN A 505 -7.80 -17.70 9.95
CA GLN A 505 -8.06 -19.13 10.06
C GLN A 505 -8.09 -19.55 11.53
N LYS A 506 -8.73 -20.70 11.79
CA LYS A 506 -8.61 -21.37 13.08
C LYS A 506 -7.14 -21.67 13.36
N GLY A 507 -6.68 -21.35 14.58
CA GLY A 507 -5.28 -21.50 14.96
C GLY A 507 -4.46 -20.22 14.89
N ASP A 508 -4.97 -19.15 14.25
CA ASP A 508 -4.30 -17.86 14.28
C ASP A 508 -4.34 -17.27 15.71
N VAL A 509 -3.24 -16.66 16.13
CA VAL A 509 -3.04 -16.13 17.48
C VAL A 509 -3.37 -14.64 17.50
N VAL A 510 -4.15 -14.23 18.50
CA VAL A 510 -4.47 -12.83 18.76
C VAL A 510 -3.53 -12.33 19.85
N CYS A 511 -2.74 -11.31 19.56
CA CYS A 511 -1.77 -10.74 20.49
C CYS A 511 -1.90 -9.22 20.61
N LEU A 512 -1.33 -8.67 21.68
CA LEU A 512 -1.11 -7.25 21.85
C LEU A 512 0.38 -6.96 21.92
N LEU A 513 0.88 -6.11 21.02
CA LEU A 513 2.26 -5.62 21.07
C LEU A 513 2.40 -4.53 22.12
N GLN A 514 3.57 -4.44 22.75
CA GLN A 514 3.84 -3.49 23.80
C GLN A 514 3.66 -2.04 23.30
N GLY A 515 2.76 -1.31 23.96
CA GLY A 515 2.41 0.07 23.61
C GLY A 515 1.37 0.19 22.49
N ALA A 516 0.85 -0.92 21.95
CA ALA A 516 -0.18 -0.89 20.91
C ALA A 516 -1.57 -0.61 21.50
N SER A 517 -2.38 0.15 20.78
CA SER A 517 -3.77 0.44 21.12
C SER A 517 -4.76 -0.53 20.48
N ARG A 518 -4.30 -1.40 19.58
CA ARG A 518 -5.12 -2.36 18.82
C ARG A 518 -4.43 -3.73 18.82
N PRO A 519 -5.19 -4.84 18.85
CA PRO A 519 -4.63 -6.18 18.70
C PRO A 519 -4.08 -6.43 17.29
N THR A 520 -3.25 -7.44 17.18
CA THR A 520 -2.69 -7.99 15.94
C THR A 520 -3.06 -9.48 15.84
N ILE A 521 -3.38 -9.96 14.64
CA ILE A 521 -3.62 -11.39 14.37
C ILE A 521 -2.43 -11.95 13.61
N LEU A 522 -1.84 -13.01 14.16
CA LEU A 522 -0.60 -13.61 13.71
C LEU A 522 -0.78 -15.09 13.42
N ARG A 523 -0.07 -15.59 12.40
CA ARG A 523 0.03 -17.02 12.11
C ARG A 523 1.42 -17.54 12.48
N PRO A 524 1.53 -18.60 13.31
CA PRO A 524 2.82 -19.17 13.68
C PRO A 524 3.47 -19.90 12.50
N TYR A 525 4.77 -19.67 12.32
CA TYR A 525 5.68 -20.49 11.51
C TYR A 525 6.85 -20.93 12.39
N ASN A 526 7.74 -21.80 11.91
CA ASN A 526 8.78 -22.42 12.73
C ASN A 526 9.62 -21.40 13.53
N ASN A 527 10.02 -20.28 12.93
CA ASN A 527 10.95 -19.30 13.52
C ASN A 527 10.46 -17.84 13.48
N HIS A 528 9.22 -17.59 13.07
CA HIS A 528 8.65 -16.25 12.94
C HIS A 528 7.12 -16.31 12.94
N TRP A 529 6.49 -15.15 12.93
CA TRP A 529 5.04 -14.99 12.86
C TRP A 529 4.66 -14.23 11.60
N ALA A 530 3.83 -14.80 10.74
CA ALA A 530 3.29 -14.04 9.63
C ALA A 530 2.18 -13.12 10.13
N VAL A 531 2.23 -11.86 9.74
CA VAL A 531 1.14 -10.92 10.00
C VAL A 531 -0.02 -11.25 9.05
N ILE A 532 -1.17 -11.58 9.65
CA ILE A 532 -2.45 -11.80 8.97
C ILE A 532 -3.29 -10.53 9.03
N MET A 533 -3.32 -9.86 10.19
CA MET A 533 -3.85 -8.52 10.34
C MET A 533 -2.96 -7.72 11.28
N ILE A 534 -2.33 -6.66 10.76
CA ILE A 534 -1.40 -5.81 11.53
C ILE A 534 -2.10 -5.09 12.69
N THR A 535 -3.33 -4.64 12.47
CA THR A 535 -4.19 -3.98 13.48
C THR A 535 -5.63 -4.40 13.29
N VAL A 536 -6.34 -4.68 14.38
CA VAL A 536 -7.74 -5.12 14.36
C VAL A 536 -8.65 -4.11 15.05
N SER A 537 -9.80 -3.81 14.42
CA SER A 537 -10.89 -3.06 15.05
C SER A 537 -11.97 -3.99 15.56
N THR A 538 -12.34 -3.80 16.82
CA THR A 538 -13.43 -4.54 17.44
C THR A 538 -14.73 -3.75 17.32
N ALA A 539 -15.86 -4.45 17.21
CA ALA A 539 -17.19 -3.86 17.02
C ALA A 539 -17.56 -2.90 18.18
N GLY A 540 -17.29 -1.61 17.97
CA GLY A 540 -17.56 -0.48 18.86
C GLY A 540 -16.63 0.71 18.66
N ASP A 541 -15.63 0.61 17.79
CA ASP A 541 -14.89 1.78 17.32
C ASP A 541 -15.73 2.69 16.38
N SER A 542 -16.88 2.22 15.89
CA SER A 542 -17.65 2.88 14.82
C SER A 542 -19.02 3.46 15.24
N GLN A 543 -19.48 3.21 16.48
CA GLN A 543 -20.75 3.78 16.98
C GLN A 543 -20.57 4.23 18.43
N ALA A 544 -20.24 5.50 18.62
CA ALA A 544 -20.24 6.15 19.93
C ALA A 544 -21.69 6.34 20.43
N THR A 545 -22.34 5.27 20.89
CA THR A 545 -23.61 5.36 21.61
C THR A 545 -23.39 5.19 23.11
N THR A 546 -23.04 6.29 23.77
CA THR A 546 -23.38 6.71 25.16
C THR A 546 -23.37 5.72 26.35
N ARG A 547 -22.93 4.46 26.24
CA ARG A 547 -22.70 3.55 27.38
C ARG A 547 -21.59 2.54 27.10
N ASP A 548 -20.39 3.00 26.80
CA ASP A 548 -19.23 2.11 26.69
C ASP A 548 -18.11 2.62 27.61
N ILE A 549 -17.82 1.83 28.65
CA ILE A 549 -16.58 1.97 29.42
C ILE A 549 -15.42 1.80 28.43
N LYS A 550 -14.50 2.76 28.43
CA LYS A 550 -13.48 2.99 27.41
C LYS A 550 -12.58 1.76 27.18
N ARG A 551 -12.86 1.00 26.13
CA ARG A 551 -12.06 -0.17 25.68
C ARG A 551 -10.55 0.10 25.48
N PRO A 552 -10.11 1.27 25.00
CA PRO A 552 -8.68 1.60 24.94
C PRO A 552 -8.01 1.62 26.33
N GLU A 553 -8.75 1.99 27.38
CA GLU A 553 -8.23 2.01 28.76
C GLU A 553 -8.00 0.59 29.30
N LEU A 554 -8.79 -0.40 28.82
CA LEU A 554 -8.60 -1.81 29.21
C LEU A 554 -7.29 -2.38 28.67
N LEU A 555 -6.91 -2.06 27.43
CA LEU A 555 -5.62 -2.48 26.87
C LEU A 555 -4.44 -1.81 27.58
N GLN A 556 -4.61 -0.56 28.02
CA GLN A 556 -3.59 0.17 28.78
C GLN A 556 -3.34 -0.44 30.17
N SER A 557 -4.26 -1.25 30.69
CA SER A 557 -4.04 -1.98 31.96
C SER A 557 -3.04 -3.13 31.84
N ILE A 558 -2.75 -3.60 30.62
CA ILE A 558 -1.76 -4.65 30.37
C ILE A 558 -0.36 -4.05 30.50
N THR A 559 0.36 -4.46 31.54
CA THR A 559 1.71 -4.00 31.84
C THR A 559 2.79 -5.06 31.62
N VAL A 560 2.39 -6.34 31.46
CA VAL A 560 3.30 -7.47 31.32
C VAL A 560 3.28 -8.00 29.89
N PHE A 561 4.45 -7.99 29.24
CA PHE A 561 4.65 -8.46 27.87
C PHE A 561 5.76 -9.52 27.86
N PRO A 562 5.41 -10.80 28.13
CA PRO A 562 6.40 -11.84 28.40
C PRO A 562 7.09 -12.36 27.14
N HIS A 563 6.51 -12.14 25.96
CA HIS A 563 6.95 -12.76 24.71
C HIS A 563 7.70 -11.78 23.84
N HIS A 564 8.73 -12.28 23.16
CA HIS A 564 9.41 -11.56 22.10
C HIS A 564 8.94 -12.08 20.73
N PHE A 565 8.33 -11.19 19.96
CA PHE A 565 7.81 -11.49 18.63
C PHE A 565 8.78 -11.02 17.55
N ARG A 566 9.01 -11.88 16.56
CA ARG A 566 9.56 -11.54 15.25
C ARG A 566 8.47 -11.76 14.20
N LEU A 567 7.91 -10.65 13.73
CA LEU A 567 6.81 -10.62 12.79
C LEU A 567 7.34 -10.41 11.37
N GLU A 568 6.76 -11.12 10.42
CA GLU A 568 6.96 -10.90 8.99
C GLU A 568 5.68 -10.33 8.38
N TRP A 569 5.73 -9.06 7.99
CA TRP A 569 4.66 -8.42 7.24
C TRP A 569 5.01 -8.38 5.76
N ASN A 570 4.57 -9.43 5.07
CA ASN A 570 4.91 -9.71 3.67
C ASN A 570 3.72 -9.40 2.76
N TRP A 571 3.90 -8.45 1.83
CA TRP A 571 2.91 -8.05 0.83
C TRP A 571 3.17 -8.66 -0.56
N ASP A 572 4.25 -9.45 -0.72
CA ASP A 572 4.59 -10.09 -1.98
C ASP A 572 3.58 -11.22 -2.28
N ILE A 573 2.87 -11.09 -3.41
CA ILE A 573 1.63 -11.81 -3.72
C ILE A 573 1.91 -13.17 -4.35
N ASN A 574 3.16 -13.62 -4.47
CA ASN A 574 3.46 -14.84 -5.20
C ASN A 574 3.26 -16.09 -4.32
N PRO A 575 2.12 -16.81 -4.40
CA PRO A 575 1.81 -17.92 -3.49
C PRO A 575 2.58 -19.18 -3.89
N ASP A 576 2.98 -19.30 -5.16
CA ASP A 576 3.81 -20.40 -5.65
C ASP A 576 5.23 -20.32 -5.10
N LYS A 577 5.72 -19.11 -4.75
CA LYS A 577 6.94 -18.93 -3.95
C LYS A 577 6.72 -19.07 -2.44
N GLN A 578 5.48 -19.06 -1.95
CA GLN A 578 5.18 -19.34 -0.53
C GLN A 578 5.25 -20.84 -0.20
N ARG A 579 5.17 -21.72 -1.21
CA ARG A 579 5.44 -23.17 -1.05
C ARG A 579 6.91 -23.53 -1.13
N ASP A 580 7.71 -22.72 -1.81
CA ASP A 580 9.16 -22.86 -1.75
C ASP A 580 9.66 -22.36 -0.39
N ARG A 581 10.00 -23.31 0.48
CA ARG A 581 10.81 -23.08 1.70
C ARG A 581 12.04 -22.17 1.45
N ASN A 582 12.49 -22.06 0.20
CA ASN A 582 13.68 -21.34 -0.23
C ASN A 582 13.54 -19.80 -0.22
N ASN A 583 12.33 -19.22 -0.22
CA ASN A 583 12.20 -17.76 -0.10
C ASN A 583 12.49 -17.27 1.33
N HIS A 584 12.28 -18.14 2.33
CA HIS A 584 12.59 -17.89 3.74
C HIS A 584 14.10 -17.88 4.01
N ASP A 585 14.84 -18.72 3.27
CA ASP A 585 16.30 -18.74 3.29
C ASP A 585 16.92 -17.45 2.73
N TYR A 586 16.21 -16.67 1.91
CA TYR A 586 16.72 -15.42 1.35
C TYR A 586 16.75 -14.26 2.36
N PHE A 587 15.72 -14.11 3.21
CA PHE A 587 15.74 -13.05 4.24
C PHE A 587 16.61 -13.42 5.44
N THR A 588 16.61 -14.71 5.79
CA THR A 588 17.52 -15.24 6.80
C THR A 588 18.96 -15.05 6.34
N SER A 589 19.28 -15.33 5.07
CA SER A 589 20.60 -15.04 4.52
C SER A 589 20.94 -13.56 4.48
N ILE A 590 20.12 -12.66 3.89
CA ILE A 590 20.46 -11.21 3.78
C ILE A 590 20.83 -10.56 5.12
N LEU A 591 20.06 -10.81 6.19
CA LEU A 591 20.36 -10.21 7.50
C LEU A 591 21.53 -10.88 8.23
N GLU A 592 21.90 -12.09 7.82
CA GLU A 592 22.94 -12.89 8.47
C GLU A 592 24.29 -12.81 7.74
N HIS A 593 24.43 -12.01 6.67
CA HIS A 593 25.70 -11.81 5.94
C HIS A 593 26.82 -11.21 6.80
N SER A 594 26.53 -10.71 8.01
CA SER A 594 27.52 -10.20 8.96
C SER A 594 27.75 -11.09 10.18
N LYS A 595 27.07 -12.24 10.30
CA LYS A 595 27.11 -13.09 11.50
C LYS A 595 27.91 -14.37 11.25
N THR A 596 28.63 -14.81 12.27
CA THR A 596 29.29 -16.13 12.22
C THR A 596 28.23 -17.23 12.12
N GLU A 597 28.55 -18.35 11.48
CA GLU A 597 27.62 -19.50 11.34
C GLU A 597 27.03 -19.95 12.69
N LEU A 598 27.85 -19.93 13.74
CA LEU A 598 27.43 -20.24 15.11
C LEU A 598 26.39 -19.25 15.65
N GLU A 599 26.62 -17.95 15.46
CA GLU A 599 25.71 -16.90 15.90
C GLU A 599 24.38 -16.95 15.12
N GLY A 600 24.43 -17.30 13.83
CA GLY A 600 23.24 -17.59 13.02
C GLY A 600 22.40 -18.73 13.61
N CYS A 601 23.04 -19.86 13.94
CA CYS A 601 22.34 -21.00 14.56
C CYS A 601 21.72 -20.66 15.92
N LEU A 602 22.44 -19.96 16.81
CA LEU A 602 21.91 -19.59 18.13
C LEU A 602 20.72 -18.62 18.03
N ASN A 603 20.79 -17.65 17.10
CA ASN A 603 19.67 -16.75 16.83
C ASN A 603 18.45 -17.52 16.28
N ALA A 604 18.66 -18.47 15.36
CA ALA A 604 17.60 -19.30 14.84
C ALA A 604 16.93 -20.16 15.93
N ALA A 605 17.73 -20.82 16.79
CA ALA A 605 17.21 -21.60 17.92
C ALA A 605 16.38 -20.73 18.88
N THR A 606 16.89 -19.54 19.22
CA THR A 606 16.18 -18.57 20.08
C THR A 606 14.83 -18.15 19.48
N ARG A 607 14.80 -17.89 18.17
CA ARG A 607 13.56 -17.54 17.44
C ARG A 607 12.53 -18.68 17.51
N ILE A 608 12.95 -19.92 17.25
CA ILE A 608 12.08 -21.10 17.31
C ILE A 608 11.55 -21.30 18.73
N ARG A 609 12.40 -21.15 19.74
CA ARG A 609 12.03 -21.22 21.15
C ARG A 609 10.95 -20.20 21.51
N ASN A 610 11.10 -18.95 21.08
CA ASN A 610 10.11 -17.90 21.33
C ASN A 610 8.74 -18.23 20.73
N VAL A 611 8.70 -18.78 19.51
CA VAL A 611 7.44 -19.25 18.91
C VAL A 611 6.86 -20.40 19.73
N ARG A 612 7.69 -21.38 20.12
CA ARG A 612 7.27 -22.55 20.90
C ARG A 612 6.60 -22.16 22.22
N LEU A 613 7.18 -21.20 22.96
CA LEU A 613 6.63 -20.72 24.24
C LEU A 613 5.21 -20.16 24.08
N VAL A 614 4.98 -19.37 23.03
CA VAL A 614 3.65 -18.84 22.71
C VAL A 614 2.67 -19.96 22.35
N LEU A 615 3.09 -20.92 21.53
CA LEU A 615 2.27 -22.08 21.13
C LEU A 615 1.86 -22.95 22.33
N GLN A 616 2.74 -23.08 23.34
CA GLN A 616 2.42 -23.79 24.58
C GLN A 616 1.35 -23.05 25.38
N GLU A 617 1.43 -21.72 25.47
CA GLU A 617 0.43 -20.90 26.17
C GLU A 617 -0.96 -21.00 25.53
N VAL A 618 -1.05 -21.03 24.19
CA VAL A 618 -2.30 -21.26 23.45
C VAL A 618 -2.68 -22.74 23.31
N LYS A 619 -1.94 -23.65 23.95
CA LYS A 619 -2.20 -25.11 23.96
C LYS A 619 -2.17 -25.77 22.57
N GLN A 620 -1.42 -25.21 21.62
CA GLN A 620 -1.15 -25.84 20.33
C GLN A 620 0.04 -26.81 20.41
N TYR A 621 -0.06 -27.83 21.27
CA TYR A 621 1.06 -28.72 21.60
C TYR A 621 1.64 -29.48 20.41
N GLY A 622 0.81 -29.91 19.46
CA GLY A 622 1.29 -30.60 18.25
C GLY A 622 2.26 -29.76 17.42
N VAL A 623 2.00 -28.46 17.27
CA VAL A 623 2.90 -27.54 16.57
C VAL A 623 4.12 -27.21 17.43
N ALA A 624 3.93 -27.04 18.75
CA ALA A 624 5.02 -26.79 19.69
C ALA A 624 6.07 -27.93 19.71
N VAL A 625 5.64 -29.19 19.64
CA VAL A 625 6.54 -30.36 19.55
C VAL A 625 7.37 -30.32 18.27
N LYS A 626 6.76 -29.96 17.14
CA LYS A 626 7.49 -29.83 15.87
C LYS A 626 8.57 -28.75 15.95
N ASN A 627 8.25 -27.60 16.56
CA ASN A 627 9.22 -26.53 16.77
C ASN A 627 10.35 -26.97 17.70
N LEU A 628 10.06 -27.70 18.78
CA LEU A 628 11.09 -28.25 19.67
C LEU A 628 12.08 -29.14 18.91
N ARG A 629 11.60 -30.03 18.04
CA ARG A 629 12.49 -30.89 17.22
C ARG A 629 13.39 -30.07 16.29
N GLU A 630 12.86 -29.02 15.68
CA GLU A 630 13.62 -28.12 14.82
C GLU A 630 14.68 -27.33 15.60
N GLU A 631 14.31 -26.82 16.79
CA GLU A 631 15.23 -26.13 17.70
C GLU A 631 16.39 -27.03 18.09
N THR A 632 16.12 -28.28 18.48
CA THR A 632 17.16 -29.28 18.78
C THR A 632 18.07 -29.52 17.58
N ALA A 633 17.52 -29.68 16.37
CA ALA A 633 18.31 -29.88 15.15
C ALA A 633 19.23 -28.69 14.83
N VAL A 634 18.78 -27.45 15.08
CA VAL A 634 19.60 -26.24 14.92
C VAL A 634 20.71 -26.17 15.97
N LEU A 635 20.41 -26.50 17.23
CA LEU A 635 21.42 -26.56 18.30
C LEU A 635 22.47 -27.65 18.05
N GLU A 636 22.07 -28.81 17.53
CA GLU A 636 23.00 -29.86 17.11
C GLU A 636 23.93 -29.38 15.98
N ARG A 637 23.42 -28.58 15.04
CA ARG A 637 24.23 -27.97 13.98
C ARG A 637 25.26 -27.01 14.58
N ALA A 638 24.84 -26.14 15.49
CA ALA A 638 25.72 -25.22 16.22
C ALA A 638 26.87 -25.97 16.92
N LEU A 639 26.55 -27.10 17.59
CA LEU A 639 27.55 -27.95 18.26
C LEU A 639 28.57 -28.54 17.28
N LYS A 640 28.13 -28.99 16.10
CA LYS A 640 29.03 -29.50 15.05
C LYS A 640 29.96 -28.40 14.54
N THR A 641 29.44 -27.21 14.26
CA THR A 641 30.23 -26.05 13.81
C THR A 641 31.29 -25.65 14.86
N MET A 642 30.92 -25.61 16.14
CA MET A 642 31.88 -25.37 17.23
C MET A 642 32.96 -26.46 17.34
N SER A 643 32.58 -27.73 17.19
CA SER A 643 33.53 -28.85 17.24
C SER A 643 34.56 -28.76 16.11
N ASN A 644 34.13 -28.31 14.93
CA ASN A 644 35.01 -28.11 13.78
C ASN A 644 35.96 -26.91 13.99
N LEU A 645 35.47 -25.78 14.55
CA LEU A 645 36.30 -24.63 14.93
C LEU A 645 37.39 -24.97 15.95
N LYS A 646 37.07 -25.81 16.95
CA LYS A 646 38.06 -26.32 17.92
C LYS A 646 39.11 -27.25 17.31
N LYS A 647 38.82 -27.88 16.16
CA LYS A 647 39.78 -28.74 15.44
C LYS A 647 40.72 -27.94 14.54
N THR A 648 40.33 -26.74 14.10
CA THR A 648 41.12 -25.89 13.18
C THR A 648 41.95 -24.81 13.88
N CYS A 649 41.59 -24.38 15.09
CA CYS A 649 42.39 -23.46 15.91
C CYS A 649 43.17 -24.24 16.99
N LEU A 650 44.45 -24.52 16.74
CA LEU A 650 45.38 -25.12 17.69
C LEU A 650 46.29 -24.04 18.31
N ASP A 651 45.94 -23.57 19.52
CA ASP A 651 46.87 -23.37 20.64
C ASP A 651 46.06 -23.44 21.97
N PRO A 652 46.38 -24.32 22.93
CA PRO A 652 45.52 -24.59 24.10
C PRO A 652 45.42 -23.47 25.16
N LYS A 653 46.04 -22.29 24.96
CA LYS A 653 46.26 -21.32 26.05
C LYS A 653 45.35 -20.09 26.06
N ASP A 654 44.57 -19.81 25.01
CA ASP A 654 43.84 -18.53 24.90
C ASP A 654 42.30 -18.63 25.06
N LEU A 655 41.74 -19.78 25.44
CA LEU A 655 40.27 -19.97 25.56
C LEU A 655 39.76 -19.99 27.01
N GLU A 656 40.17 -19.02 27.83
CA GLU A 656 39.49 -18.69 29.09
C GLU A 656 38.64 -17.43 28.92
N LYS A 657 37.44 -17.59 28.34
CA LYS A 657 36.25 -16.76 28.62
C LYS A 657 35.03 -17.40 27.96
N GLU A 658 34.13 -17.89 28.82
CA GLU A 658 32.86 -18.58 28.57
C GLU A 658 32.93 -19.90 27.77
N ASN A 659 32.65 -21.01 28.48
CA ASN A 659 32.47 -22.31 27.87
C ASN A 659 31.14 -22.32 27.10
N PRO A 660 31.11 -22.33 25.76
CA PRO A 660 29.86 -22.15 25.03
C PRO A 660 28.93 -23.37 25.15
N LYS A 661 29.45 -24.52 25.62
CA LYS A 661 28.62 -25.65 26.05
C LYS A 661 27.77 -25.31 27.27
N GLU A 662 28.32 -24.53 28.21
CA GLU A 662 27.64 -24.07 29.42
C GLU A 662 26.57 -23.04 29.08
N THR A 663 26.83 -22.12 28.15
CA THR A 663 25.82 -21.19 27.60
C THR A 663 24.67 -21.93 26.91
N MET A 664 24.96 -22.99 26.13
CA MET A 664 23.93 -23.83 25.50
C MET A 664 23.11 -24.64 26.51
N VAL A 665 23.79 -25.24 27.50
CA VAL A 665 23.12 -25.96 28.59
C VAL A 665 22.23 -25.02 29.39
N ASN A 666 22.69 -23.80 29.67
CA ASN A 666 21.87 -22.77 30.31
C ASN A 666 20.68 -22.34 29.42
N GLN A 667 20.84 -22.24 28.10
CA GLN A 667 19.70 -22.02 27.19
C GLN A 667 18.68 -23.17 27.24
N LEU A 668 19.12 -24.43 27.32
CA LEU A 668 18.22 -25.58 27.47
C LEU A 668 17.58 -25.67 28.88
N ILE A 669 18.31 -25.25 29.92
CA ILE A 669 17.93 -25.41 31.34
C ILE A 669 17.17 -24.19 31.92
N GLU A 670 17.36 -22.96 31.45
CA GLU A 670 16.68 -21.74 31.96
C GLU A 670 15.15 -21.72 31.74
N ASP A 671 14.56 -22.84 31.32
CA ASP A 671 13.14 -23.10 31.47
C ASP A 671 12.79 -23.04 32.98
N LYS A 672 12.07 -22.00 33.42
CA LYS A 672 11.46 -21.91 34.76
C LYS A 672 10.33 -22.94 34.95
N GLY A 673 10.48 -24.13 34.38
CA GLY A 673 9.46 -25.17 34.29
C GLY A 673 10.00 -26.45 33.68
N GLN A 674 10.93 -27.13 34.38
CA GLN A 674 11.41 -28.49 34.08
C GLN A 674 10.29 -29.53 33.77
N TRP A 675 9.03 -29.21 34.08
CA TRP A 675 7.85 -30.02 33.84
C TRP A 675 7.41 -30.06 32.36
N THR A 676 7.82 -29.14 31.51
CA THR A 676 7.32 -29.02 30.12
C THR A 676 7.83 -30.13 29.20
N LEU A 677 9.13 -30.45 29.26
CA LEU A 677 9.75 -31.57 28.53
C LEU A 677 9.16 -32.93 28.98
N LEU A 678 8.87 -33.06 30.27
CA LEU A 678 8.23 -34.24 30.87
C LEU A 678 6.77 -34.42 30.41
N CYS A 679 5.97 -33.34 30.35
CA CYS A 679 4.61 -33.40 29.80
C CYS A 679 4.58 -33.81 28.32
N LEU A 680 5.52 -33.32 27.52
CA LEU A 680 5.65 -33.66 26.09
C LEU A 680 6.13 -35.10 25.85
N ALA A 681 6.99 -35.62 26.72
CA ALA A 681 7.42 -37.02 26.70
C ALA A 681 6.29 -37.99 27.10
N ALA A 682 5.38 -37.55 27.97
CA ALA A 682 4.22 -38.34 28.42
C ALA A 682 3.11 -38.45 27.34
N GLU A 683 2.90 -37.43 26.51
CA GLU A 683 1.88 -37.47 25.43
C GLU A 683 2.28 -38.35 24.23
N ASN A 684 3.57 -38.53 23.96
CA ASN A 684 4.06 -39.26 22.78
C ASN A 684 4.50 -40.71 23.04
N GLY A 685 4.32 -41.25 24.25
CA GLY A 685 4.62 -42.65 24.54
C GLY A 685 6.04 -43.05 24.12
N HIS A 686 7.04 -42.48 24.79
CA HIS A 686 8.48 -42.77 24.63
C HIS A 686 9.11 -42.38 23.29
N GLU A 687 9.85 -41.27 23.28
CA GLU A 687 11.17 -41.10 22.63
C GLU A 687 11.70 -39.66 22.81
N MET A 688 11.86 -39.22 24.06
CA MET A 688 12.85 -38.20 24.39
C MET A 688 13.59 -38.68 25.63
N VAL A 689 14.71 -39.37 25.42
CA VAL A 689 15.66 -39.62 26.49
C VAL A 689 16.49 -38.36 26.65
N VAL A 690 16.17 -37.65 27.74
CA VAL A 690 16.87 -36.58 28.48
C VAL A 690 18.03 -35.88 27.78
#